data_AF-A0A0E3PA33-F1
#
_entry.id   AF-A0A0E3PA33-F1
#
_cell.length_a   1.000
_cell.length_b   1.000
_cell.length_c   1.000
_cell.angle_alpha   90.00
_cell.angle_beta   90.00
_cell.angle_gamma   90.00
#
_symmetry.space_group_name_H-M   'P 1'
#
loop_
_entity.id
_entity.type
_entity.pdbx_description
1 polymer ?
#
loop_
_entity_poly.entity_id
_entity_poly.type
_entity_poly.pdbx_seq_one_letter_code
_entity_poly.pdbx_strand_id
1 'polypeptide(L)'
;MEQKNGYMRYFTKKSCYPNQAEAMEKIHSALLNQKIVLFEGACGTGKTLSSLAPALHVGRKLNKAVIIVTNVHQQMVQFIHEARDINRDNSIKTTVFKGKTSMCPDNLDYEECRLKGENTYDLLEFEREISSKEKDLKDAYEKYKRTKDPALYALRTELEKELEEARKKARSLRGHSCSKLYEVLRFEGNEFSSWLFSDVRSPEEIMEYAEDGGMCGYELLKKELKNTELLICNFHHVLNADIFMTLLKWLERDPEDIILIFDEAHNIEASARSHSSITLSELTIEKALSEVGEIPEPDNSPVFGAGTGAPGTGSGQGLGIPLDQDYASRLYAKRLFSCLLAAVRETYNSKLKFGERNRLGKHWQDIQISDPYERLDVLKARFLRDAKKEGFADEEKVLTRLREIGEFGARLEDVYAENYKKGLLPVPKRSQIRYVADFLSSYLVLSDRQNYYPILNIRRDFKSNRAVGRLELFTCIPKNVTQPLLDSVYSAVLMSATLRPFEMIKSTLGITREVEEITYGTTFPQEKRLTLVVSVPPLFAKNRDSPETLESLKEALLSATAASLGNVIIYFQSSAEAHRYKKLLEPELSVPVFLDEVGVSAQEIRQKFFKIGEQGGKAVLITYLWGTLSEGVDFRDSRGRTVIVVGVGYPALNDRIKAVESAYDAVFGCGDGWEFAVQVPTIRKVRQAMGRIVRSPGDFGVRILLDARYQGSQIRKLGKFSVFGYFPPEESKEFLDVAPRDVGSLVEDFFANLVPCKSEKKEKGTKRNGKGGQESPVSGRVEFGSLAEKL
;
A
#
# COMPACT_ATOMS: atom_id res chain seq x y z
N MET A 1 18.87 20.74 34.10
CA MET A 1 17.63 21.44 33.66
C MET A 1 16.72 20.43 32.96
N GLU A 2 16.55 19.23 33.53
CA GLU A 2 16.33 17.96 32.81
C GLU A 2 14.99 17.27 33.15
N GLN A 3 13.94 18.02 33.51
CA GLN A 3 12.67 17.39 33.96
C GLN A 3 11.40 18.15 33.55
N LYS A 4 11.33 18.73 32.34
CA LYS A 4 10.16 19.57 31.95
C LYS A 4 9.20 18.99 30.90
N ASN A 5 9.53 17.88 30.24
CA ASN A 5 8.75 17.43 29.09
C ASN A 5 8.15 16.04 29.34
N GLY A 6 6.85 16.01 29.69
CA GLY A 6 6.14 14.79 30.09
C GLY A 6 6.06 13.68 29.03
N TYR A 7 6.42 13.99 27.77
CA TYR A 7 6.54 13.01 26.70
C TYR A 7 7.84 12.17 26.76
N MET A 8 8.87 12.65 27.46
CA MET A 8 10.16 11.93 27.58
C MET A 8 10.04 10.57 28.28
N ARG A 9 8.97 10.33 29.05
CA ARG A 9 8.70 9.01 29.63
C ARG A 9 8.55 7.92 28.56
N TYR A 10 8.03 8.27 27.39
CA TYR A 10 7.87 7.36 26.25
C TYR A 10 9.13 7.24 25.39
N PHE A 11 10.21 7.93 25.74
CA PHE A 11 11.47 7.86 25.04
C PHE A 11 12.35 6.76 25.64
N THR A 12 12.50 5.65 24.92
CA THR A 12 13.13 4.42 25.45
C THR A 12 14.62 4.29 25.18
N LYS A 13 15.22 5.22 24.42
CA LYS A 13 16.64 5.16 24.07
C LYS A 13 17.47 5.90 25.11
N LYS A 14 18.73 5.49 25.26
CA LYS A 14 19.66 6.04 26.27
C LYS A 14 19.87 7.55 26.13
N SER A 15 19.86 8.05 24.89
CA SER A 15 20.06 9.45 24.57
C SER A 15 19.35 9.79 23.26
N CYS A 16 18.95 11.06 23.14
CA CYS A 16 18.45 11.61 21.89
C CYS A 16 19.54 11.69 20.83
N TYR A 17 19.17 11.48 19.56
CA TYR A 17 20.00 11.93 18.44
C TYR A 17 20.05 13.47 18.41
N PRO A 18 21.03 14.06 17.71
CA PRO A 18 21.05 15.51 17.49
C PRO A 18 19.73 15.98 16.85
N ASN A 19 19.20 17.10 17.32
CA ASN A 19 17.91 17.69 16.93
C ASN A 19 16.65 16.87 17.25
N GLN A 20 16.77 15.65 17.77
CA GLN A 20 15.63 14.80 18.07
C GLN A 20 14.77 15.38 19.21
N ALA A 21 15.40 15.96 20.22
CA ALA A 21 14.70 16.61 21.33
C ALA A 21 13.92 17.84 20.88
N GLU A 22 14.51 18.65 19.99
CA GLU A 22 13.86 19.80 19.36
C GLU A 22 12.70 19.36 18.46
N ALA A 23 12.88 18.29 17.68
CA ALA A 23 11.82 17.68 16.88
C ALA A 23 10.62 17.30 17.75
N MET A 24 10.87 16.58 18.86
CA MET A 24 9.82 16.18 19.79
C MET A 24 9.08 17.37 20.38
N GLU A 25 9.79 18.44 20.76
CA GLU A 25 9.17 19.64 21.32
C GLU A 25 8.28 20.36 20.28
N LYS A 26 8.77 20.53 19.04
CA LYS A 26 7.99 21.13 17.95
C LYS A 26 6.74 20.31 17.64
N ILE A 27 6.88 18.99 17.54
CA ILE A 27 5.76 18.07 17.31
C ILE A 27 4.76 18.18 18.47
N HIS A 28 5.24 18.11 19.71
CA HIS A 28 4.39 18.23 20.90
C HIS A 28 3.59 19.54 20.92
N SER A 29 4.24 20.67 20.67
CA SER A 29 3.60 21.98 20.59
C SER A 29 2.59 22.06 19.44
N ALA A 30 2.94 21.54 18.25
CA ALA A 30 2.06 21.52 17.10
C ALA A 30 0.79 20.68 17.37
N LEU A 31 0.94 19.49 17.97
CA LEU A 31 -0.19 18.63 18.34
C LEU A 31 -1.11 19.31 19.38
N LEU A 32 -0.55 19.99 20.39
CA LEU A 32 -1.35 20.75 21.36
C LEU A 32 -2.14 21.90 20.72
N ASN A 33 -1.57 22.52 19.68
CA ASN A 33 -2.21 23.60 18.92
C ASN A 33 -3.05 23.09 17.73
N GLN A 34 -3.30 21.78 17.63
CA GLN A 34 -4.08 21.16 16.55
C GLN A 34 -3.54 21.49 15.13
N LYS A 35 -2.23 21.64 14.99
CA LYS A 35 -1.58 21.83 13.68
C LYS A 35 -1.27 20.49 13.05
N ILE A 36 -1.19 20.44 11.73
CA ILE A 36 -0.62 19.28 11.02
C ILE A 36 0.90 19.42 11.02
N VAL A 37 1.62 18.32 11.22
CA VAL A 37 3.09 18.33 11.16
C VAL A 37 3.56 17.68 9.86
N LEU A 38 4.41 18.39 9.11
CA LEU A 38 5.17 17.82 8.01
C LEU A 38 6.63 17.67 8.44
N PHE A 39 7.09 16.43 8.60
CA PHE A 39 8.40 16.13 9.15
C PHE A 39 9.29 15.39 8.13
N GLU A 40 10.27 16.10 7.56
CA GLU A 40 11.37 15.48 6.83
C GLU A 40 12.58 15.24 7.75
N GLY A 41 13.00 13.99 7.88
CA GLY A 41 14.22 13.64 8.62
C GLY A 41 14.96 12.48 7.98
N ALA A 42 16.28 12.57 7.85
CA ALA A 42 17.08 11.46 7.31
C ALA A 42 16.93 10.15 8.11
N CYS A 43 17.44 9.03 7.58
CA CYS A 43 17.55 7.80 8.37
C CYS A 43 18.44 8.05 9.61
N GLY A 44 18.06 7.51 10.77
CA GLY A 44 18.81 7.69 12.01
C GLY A 44 18.59 9.02 12.75
N THR A 45 17.70 9.91 12.30
CA THR A 45 17.24 11.08 13.09
C THR A 45 16.19 10.71 14.15
N GLY A 46 15.82 9.43 14.23
CA GLY A 46 14.86 8.92 15.21
C GLY A 46 13.42 9.37 14.97
N LYS A 47 13.03 9.61 13.70
CA LYS A 47 11.69 10.06 13.29
C LYS A 47 10.54 9.38 14.04
N THR A 48 10.63 8.06 14.15
CA THR A 48 9.59 7.22 14.76
C THR A 48 9.30 7.62 16.20
N LEU A 49 10.31 7.59 17.07
CA LEU A 49 10.18 8.02 18.46
C LEU A 49 9.91 9.53 18.58
N SER A 50 10.47 10.34 17.68
CA SER A 50 10.21 11.79 17.67
C SER A 50 8.75 12.13 17.48
N SER A 51 8.01 11.33 16.71
CA SER A 51 6.58 11.49 16.48
C SER A 51 5.76 10.76 17.54
N LEU A 52 6.15 9.53 17.88
CA LEU A 52 5.37 8.66 18.74
C LEU A 52 5.33 9.12 20.20
N ALA A 53 6.46 9.54 20.78
CA ALA A 53 6.50 9.93 22.19
C ALA A 53 5.65 11.18 22.48
N PRO A 54 5.73 12.28 21.70
CA PRO A 54 4.81 13.40 21.82
C PRO A 54 3.35 13.02 21.59
N ALA A 55 3.06 12.21 20.56
CA ALA A 55 1.69 11.81 20.23
C ALA A 55 1.04 10.98 21.34
N LEU A 56 1.75 10.01 21.93
CA LEU A 56 1.25 9.24 23.07
C LEU A 56 1.02 10.11 24.30
N HIS A 57 1.89 11.10 24.53
CA HIS A 57 1.71 12.05 25.63
C HIS A 57 0.46 12.92 25.44
N VAL A 58 0.31 13.55 24.27
CA VAL A 58 -0.86 14.37 23.95
C VAL A 58 -2.12 13.50 23.93
N GLY A 59 -2.03 12.30 23.35
CA GLY A 59 -3.10 11.31 23.32
C GLY A 59 -3.62 11.00 24.72
N ARG A 60 -2.74 10.62 25.65
CA ARG A 60 -3.14 10.33 27.02
C ARG A 60 -3.61 11.58 27.78
N LYS A 61 -3.02 12.75 27.53
CA LYS A 61 -3.39 14.02 28.19
C LYS A 61 -4.77 14.51 27.77
N LEU A 62 -5.14 14.33 26.51
CA LEU A 62 -6.39 14.83 25.91
C LEU A 62 -7.41 13.71 25.63
N ASN A 63 -7.16 12.49 26.12
CA ASN A 63 -7.97 11.30 25.87
C ASN A 63 -8.22 11.04 24.36
N LYS A 64 -7.17 11.19 23.54
CA LYS A 64 -7.16 10.92 22.10
C LYS A 64 -6.48 9.57 21.82
N ALA A 65 -6.98 8.83 20.85
CA ALA A 65 -6.34 7.61 20.36
C ALA A 65 -5.28 7.97 19.31
N VAL A 66 -4.13 7.30 19.36
CA VAL A 66 -3.05 7.48 18.38
C VAL A 66 -3.12 6.35 17.38
N ILE A 67 -3.19 6.66 16.08
CA ILE A 67 -3.16 5.67 15.00
C ILE A 67 -1.90 5.87 14.17
N ILE A 68 -1.03 4.88 14.15
CA ILE A 68 0.13 4.81 13.26
C ILE A 68 -0.24 4.03 12.01
N VAL A 69 0.05 4.64 10.88
CA VAL A 69 -0.26 4.13 9.56
C VAL A 69 1.06 3.85 8.82
N THR A 70 1.24 2.60 8.39
CA THR A 70 2.46 2.13 7.71
C THR A 70 2.15 1.64 6.29
N ASN A 71 3.08 1.83 5.35
CA ASN A 71 2.86 1.41 3.96
C ASN A 71 3.20 -0.07 3.74
N VAL A 72 4.27 -0.58 4.38
CA VAL A 72 4.80 -1.94 4.14
C VAL A 72 4.85 -2.76 5.42
N HIS A 73 4.60 -4.07 5.31
CA HIS A 73 4.64 -5.01 6.44
C HIS A 73 5.94 -4.96 7.26
N GLN A 74 7.10 -4.79 6.61
CA GLN A 74 8.39 -4.72 7.31
C GLN A 74 8.49 -3.50 8.25
N GLN A 75 7.87 -2.38 7.87
CA GLN A 75 7.83 -1.18 8.72
C GLN A 75 6.93 -1.40 9.94
N MET A 76 5.75 -2.01 9.74
CA MET A 76 4.86 -2.39 10.84
C MET A 76 5.59 -3.20 11.92
N VAL A 77 6.41 -4.17 11.53
CA VAL A 77 7.21 -4.97 12.48
C VAL A 77 8.16 -4.08 13.30
N GLN A 78 8.80 -3.07 12.71
CA GLN A 78 9.65 -2.14 13.45
C GLN A 78 8.85 -1.36 14.50
N PHE A 79 7.65 -0.86 14.15
CA PHE A 79 6.78 -0.16 15.09
C PHE A 79 6.33 -1.04 16.25
N ILE A 80 6.05 -2.32 16.01
CA ILE A 80 5.73 -3.27 17.08
C ILE A 80 6.88 -3.34 18.08
N HIS A 81 8.13 -3.47 17.62
CA HIS A 81 9.29 -3.52 18.51
C HIS A 81 9.48 -2.22 19.32
N GLU A 82 9.32 -1.06 18.68
CA GLU A 82 9.41 0.22 19.38
C GLU A 82 8.28 0.40 20.40
N ALA A 83 7.06 -0.04 20.08
CA ALA A 83 5.94 -0.02 21.01
C ALA A 83 6.15 -1.00 22.20
N ARG A 84 6.73 -2.19 21.96
CA ARG A 84 7.13 -3.12 23.04
C ARG A 84 8.13 -2.49 23.99
N ASP A 85 9.16 -1.82 23.45
CA ASP A 85 10.14 -1.09 24.25
C ASP A 85 9.46 -0.04 25.14
N ILE A 86 8.48 0.71 24.60
CA ILE A 86 7.75 1.74 25.36
C ILE A 86 6.87 1.12 26.44
N ASN A 87 6.21 0.00 26.11
CA ASN A 87 5.26 -0.67 26.99
C ASN A 87 5.89 -1.20 28.27
N ARG A 88 7.17 -1.63 28.23
CA ARG A 88 7.92 -2.11 29.41
C ARG A 88 7.90 -1.13 30.58
N ASP A 89 7.96 0.16 30.28
CA ASP A 89 8.09 1.21 31.31
C ASP A 89 6.81 2.05 31.48
N ASN A 90 5.86 2.02 30.53
CA ASN A 90 4.75 2.99 30.49
C ASN A 90 3.34 2.41 30.40
N SER A 91 3.18 1.08 30.33
CA SER A 91 1.88 0.38 30.16
C SER A 91 0.94 1.10 29.19
N ILE A 92 1.11 0.81 27.89
CA ILE A 92 0.34 1.37 26.80
C ILE A 92 -0.56 0.30 26.17
N LYS A 93 -1.85 0.58 26.05
CA LYS A 93 -2.80 -0.37 25.43
C LYS A 93 -2.67 -0.32 23.91
N THR A 94 -1.82 -1.19 23.36
CA THR A 94 -1.49 -1.19 21.94
C THR A 94 -2.16 -2.35 21.21
N THR A 95 -2.75 -2.05 20.05
CA THR A 95 -3.32 -3.06 19.14
C THR A 95 -2.68 -2.96 17.77
N VAL A 96 -2.36 -4.10 17.16
CA VAL A 96 -1.87 -4.18 15.77
C VAL A 96 -2.96 -4.80 14.91
N PHE A 97 -3.42 -4.06 13.90
CA PHE A 97 -4.58 -4.44 13.12
C PHE A 97 -4.23 -4.68 11.65
N LYS A 98 -4.63 -5.85 11.14
CA LYS A 98 -4.52 -6.24 9.74
C LYS A 98 -5.90 -6.52 9.17
N GLY A 99 -5.97 -6.50 7.84
CA GLY A 99 -7.20 -6.81 7.12
C GLY A 99 -7.66 -8.24 7.41
N LYS A 100 -8.98 -8.43 7.40
CA LYS A 100 -9.67 -9.69 7.67
C LYS A 100 -9.14 -10.88 6.88
N THR A 101 -8.86 -10.69 5.59
CA THR A 101 -8.30 -11.73 4.71
C THR A 101 -6.91 -12.21 5.13
N SER A 102 -6.16 -11.39 5.84
CA SER A 102 -4.84 -11.76 6.39
C SER A 102 -4.91 -12.39 7.78
N MET A 103 -6.07 -12.35 8.45
CA MET A 103 -6.28 -12.87 9.80
C MET A 103 -7.31 -14.01 9.87
N CYS A 104 -7.93 -14.36 8.74
CA CYS A 104 -8.92 -15.42 8.66
C CYS A 104 -8.22 -16.77 8.44
N PRO A 105 -8.25 -17.69 9.42
CA PRO A 105 -7.62 -19.00 9.27
C PRO A 105 -8.24 -19.85 8.15
N ASP A 106 -9.51 -19.61 7.84
CA ASP A 106 -10.24 -20.34 6.80
C ASP A 106 -10.15 -19.65 5.41
N ASN A 107 -9.37 -18.56 5.31
CA ASN A 107 -9.19 -17.76 4.09
C ASN A 107 -10.51 -17.36 3.39
N LEU A 108 -11.55 -17.10 4.19
CA LEU A 108 -12.87 -16.70 3.67
C LEU A 108 -12.79 -15.32 3.02
N ASP A 109 -13.58 -15.13 1.97
CA ASP A 109 -13.84 -13.80 1.43
C ASP A 109 -14.57 -12.92 2.46
N TYR A 110 -14.43 -11.60 2.33
CA TYR A 110 -15.00 -10.62 3.26
C TYR A 110 -16.52 -10.77 3.40
N GLU A 111 -17.23 -10.91 2.28
CA GLU A 111 -18.69 -11.00 2.26
C GLU A 111 -19.18 -12.33 2.84
N GLU A 112 -18.53 -13.44 2.48
CA GLU A 112 -18.88 -14.76 3.00
C GLU A 112 -18.77 -14.75 4.53
N CYS A 113 -17.68 -14.19 5.05
CA CYS A 113 -17.51 -14.09 6.49
C CYS A 113 -18.46 -13.06 7.13
N ARG A 114 -18.86 -11.98 6.44
CA ARG A 114 -19.88 -11.04 6.97
C ARG A 114 -21.21 -11.77 7.18
N LEU A 115 -21.71 -12.48 6.15
CA LEU A 115 -23.01 -13.13 6.27
C LEU A 115 -22.98 -14.38 7.16
N LYS A 116 -21.91 -15.19 7.14
CA LYS A 116 -21.71 -16.22 8.17
C LYS A 116 -21.69 -15.60 9.57
N GLY A 117 -21.16 -14.38 9.69
CA GLY A 117 -21.18 -13.59 10.91
C GLY A 117 -22.60 -13.24 11.35
N GLU A 118 -23.40 -12.63 10.46
CA GLU A 118 -24.83 -12.33 10.70
C GLU A 118 -25.60 -13.57 11.14
N ASN A 119 -25.44 -14.69 10.42
CA ASN A 119 -26.07 -15.96 10.79
C ASN A 119 -25.64 -16.44 12.19
N THR A 120 -24.38 -16.25 12.58
CA THR A 120 -23.91 -16.58 13.93
C THR A 120 -24.56 -15.69 15.00
N TYR A 121 -24.75 -14.38 14.72
CA TYR A 121 -25.46 -13.48 15.64
C TYR A 121 -26.92 -13.90 15.79
N ASP A 122 -27.62 -14.13 14.67
CA ASP A 122 -29.01 -14.58 14.65
C ASP A 122 -29.15 -15.92 15.39
N LEU A 123 -28.22 -16.86 15.18
CA LEU A 123 -28.20 -18.16 15.87
C LEU A 123 -28.15 -17.99 17.39
N LEU A 124 -27.27 -17.12 17.90
CA LEU A 124 -27.15 -16.86 19.35
C LEU A 124 -28.37 -16.15 19.92
N GLU A 125 -28.99 -15.26 19.15
CA GLU A 125 -30.25 -14.63 19.54
C GLU A 125 -31.36 -15.67 19.68
N PHE A 126 -31.52 -16.57 18.71
CA PHE A 126 -32.49 -17.67 18.81
C PHE A 126 -32.15 -18.64 19.95
N GLU A 127 -30.88 -18.96 20.20
CA GLU A 127 -30.49 -19.80 21.35
C GLU A 127 -30.84 -19.14 22.70
N ARG A 128 -30.70 -17.81 22.82
CA ARG A 128 -31.15 -17.05 24.00
C ARG A 128 -32.66 -17.01 24.13
N GLU A 129 -33.37 -16.79 23.01
CA GLU A 129 -34.84 -16.82 22.96
C GLU A 129 -35.38 -18.19 23.39
N ILE A 130 -34.80 -19.28 22.87
CA ILE A 130 -35.14 -20.65 23.26
C ILE A 130 -34.93 -20.83 24.77
N SER A 131 -33.78 -20.40 25.30
CA SER A 131 -33.48 -20.53 26.73
C SER A 131 -34.46 -19.74 27.61
N SER A 132 -34.85 -18.53 27.19
CA SER A 132 -35.85 -17.71 27.90
C SER A 132 -37.23 -18.37 27.86
N LYS A 133 -37.70 -18.78 26.68
CA LYS A 133 -39.01 -19.40 26.50
C LYS A 133 -39.11 -20.78 27.16
N GLU A 134 -38.03 -21.55 27.23
CA GLU A 134 -37.98 -22.80 28.01
C GLU A 134 -38.22 -22.54 29.50
N LYS A 135 -37.66 -21.44 30.04
CA LYS A 135 -37.90 -21.03 31.42
C LYS A 135 -39.35 -20.58 31.62
N ASP A 136 -39.88 -19.74 30.73
CA ASP A 136 -41.27 -19.27 30.81
C ASP A 136 -42.28 -20.41 30.69
N LEU A 137 -42.00 -21.38 29.80
CA LEU A 137 -42.81 -22.58 29.62
C LEU A 137 -42.81 -23.44 30.90
N LYS A 138 -41.65 -23.59 31.54
CA LYS A 138 -41.53 -24.32 32.81
C LYS A 138 -42.33 -23.62 33.92
N ASP A 139 -42.21 -22.30 34.03
CA ASP A 139 -42.92 -21.50 35.02
C ASP A 139 -44.45 -21.53 34.79
N ALA A 140 -44.89 -21.44 33.54
CA ALA A 140 -46.30 -21.58 33.15
C ALA A 140 -46.84 -22.98 33.47
N TYR A 141 -46.04 -24.03 33.21
CA TYR A 141 -46.40 -25.41 33.53
C TYR A 141 -46.55 -25.64 35.04
N GLU A 142 -45.62 -25.14 35.86
CA GLU A 142 -45.68 -25.24 37.32
C GLU A 142 -46.87 -24.47 37.91
N LYS A 143 -47.16 -23.27 37.41
CA LYS A 143 -48.33 -22.47 37.81
C LYS A 143 -49.63 -23.16 37.42
N TYR A 144 -49.74 -23.64 36.18
CA TYR A 144 -50.92 -24.37 35.71
C TYR A 144 -51.19 -25.62 36.55
N LYS A 145 -50.15 -26.39 36.91
CA LYS A 145 -50.29 -27.56 37.78
C LYS A 145 -50.89 -27.23 39.15
N ARG A 146 -50.66 -26.01 39.65
CA ARG A 146 -51.20 -25.51 40.93
C ARG A 146 -52.61 -24.92 40.80
N THR A 147 -52.88 -24.10 39.77
CA THR A 147 -54.12 -23.31 39.67
C THR A 147 -55.18 -23.92 38.75
N LYS A 148 -54.79 -24.78 37.81
CA LYS A 148 -55.64 -25.31 36.71
C LYS A 148 -56.35 -24.22 35.89
N ASP A 149 -55.74 -23.04 35.79
CA ASP A 149 -56.27 -21.91 35.03
C ASP A 149 -56.23 -22.20 33.51
N PRO A 150 -57.36 -22.13 32.78
CA PRO A 150 -57.42 -22.29 31.33
C PRO A 150 -56.53 -21.32 30.54
N ALA A 151 -56.31 -20.10 31.05
CA ALA A 151 -55.46 -19.11 30.38
C ALA A 151 -53.99 -19.54 30.34
N LEU A 152 -53.51 -20.21 31.40
CA LEU A 152 -52.14 -20.74 31.45
C LEU A 152 -51.94 -21.94 30.52
N TYR A 153 -53.00 -22.70 30.23
CA TYR A 153 -52.96 -23.78 29.25
C TYR A 153 -52.82 -23.24 27.82
N ALA A 154 -53.54 -22.17 27.49
CA ALA A 154 -53.41 -21.50 26.20
C ALA A 154 -52.00 -20.91 26.01
N LEU A 155 -51.51 -20.17 27.01
CA LEU A 155 -50.15 -19.60 27.01
C LEU A 155 -49.07 -20.67 26.83
N ARG A 156 -49.18 -21.80 27.53
CA ARG A 156 -48.26 -22.93 27.38
C ARG A 156 -48.23 -23.44 25.93
N THR A 157 -49.40 -23.62 25.32
CA THR A 157 -49.51 -24.16 23.95
C THR A 157 -48.90 -23.20 22.92
N GLU A 158 -49.10 -21.90 23.11
CA GLU A 158 -48.48 -20.86 22.30
C GLU A 158 -46.95 -20.85 22.46
N LEU A 159 -46.45 -20.89 23.70
CA LEU A 159 -45.01 -20.99 24.00
C LEU A 159 -44.38 -22.25 23.40
N GLU A 160 -45.04 -23.42 23.47
CA GLU A 160 -44.55 -24.66 22.84
C GLU A 160 -44.38 -24.51 21.32
N LYS A 161 -45.34 -23.88 20.64
CA LYS A 161 -45.29 -23.63 19.20
C LYS A 161 -44.16 -22.67 18.84
N GLU A 162 -44.04 -21.54 19.54
CA GLU A 162 -42.97 -20.58 19.32
C GLU A 162 -41.58 -21.20 19.58
N LEU A 163 -41.46 -22.03 20.61
CA LEU A 163 -40.22 -22.74 20.93
C LEU A 163 -39.79 -23.66 19.79
N GLU A 164 -40.73 -24.38 19.20
CA GLU A 164 -40.46 -25.30 18.09
C GLU A 164 -40.04 -24.54 16.82
N GLU A 165 -40.68 -23.40 16.53
CA GLU A 165 -40.29 -22.50 15.45
C GLU A 165 -38.88 -21.94 15.66
N ALA A 166 -38.57 -21.43 16.86
CA ALA A 166 -37.25 -20.91 17.20
C ALA A 166 -36.17 -22.00 17.10
N ARG A 167 -36.42 -23.20 17.64
CA ARG A 167 -35.52 -24.37 17.51
C ARG A 167 -35.27 -24.77 16.06
N LYS A 168 -36.30 -24.73 15.22
CA LYS A 168 -36.17 -25.03 13.78
C LYS A 168 -35.26 -24.01 13.08
N LYS A 169 -35.45 -22.72 13.36
CA LYS A 169 -34.60 -21.64 12.83
C LYS A 169 -33.14 -21.78 13.29
N ALA A 170 -32.91 -22.00 14.59
CA ALA A 170 -31.57 -22.21 15.15
C ALA A 170 -30.84 -23.40 14.50
N ARG A 171 -31.51 -24.54 14.30
CA ARG A 171 -30.92 -25.71 13.62
C ARG A 171 -30.50 -25.40 12.18
N SER A 172 -31.29 -24.62 11.45
CA SER A 172 -31.00 -24.21 10.07
C SER A 172 -29.77 -23.31 9.98
N LEU A 173 -29.67 -22.35 10.91
CA LEU A 173 -28.56 -21.37 10.94
C LEU A 173 -27.23 -22.01 11.35
N ARG A 174 -27.25 -23.06 12.19
CA ARG A 174 -26.02 -23.72 12.70
C ARG A 174 -25.09 -24.22 11.59
N GLY A 175 -25.64 -24.73 10.48
CA GLY A 175 -24.85 -25.19 9.33
C GLY A 175 -24.25 -24.07 8.46
N HIS A 176 -24.74 -22.84 8.62
CA HIS A 176 -24.39 -21.67 7.80
C HIS A 176 -23.77 -20.53 8.65
N SER A 177 -23.34 -20.86 9.86
CA SER A 177 -22.70 -19.95 10.82
C SER A 177 -21.19 -20.17 10.84
N CYS A 178 -20.43 -19.19 11.33
CA CYS A 178 -19.01 -19.35 11.61
C CYS A 178 -18.79 -19.94 13.01
N SER A 179 -18.20 -21.14 13.09
CA SER A 179 -17.88 -21.80 14.37
C SER A 179 -16.88 -20.99 15.20
N LYS A 180 -15.85 -20.45 14.57
CA LYS A 180 -14.81 -19.65 15.23
C LYS A 180 -15.36 -18.35 15.84
N LEU A 181 -16.30 -17.69 15.16
CA LEU A 181 -17.00 -16.53 15.72
C LEU A 181 -17.97 -16.94 16.84
N TYR A 182 -18.66 -18.06 16.69
CA TYR A 182 -19.59 -18.58 17.70
C TYR A 182 -18.87 -18.73 19.05
N GLU A 183 -17.66 -19.30 19.06
CA GLU A 183 -16.84 -19.41 20.27
C GLU A 183 -16.46 -18.03 20.84
N VAL A 184 -16.05 -17.07 20.00
CA VAL A 184 -15.71 -15.70 20.42
C VAL A 184 -16.90 -14.97 21.08
N LEU A 185 -18.11 -15.20 20.60
CA LEU A 185 -19.31 -14.56 21.13
C LEU A 185 -19.78 -15.18 22.46
N ARG A 186 -19.44 -16.46 22.71
CA ARG A 186 -19.65 -17.13 24.00
C ARG A 186 -18.53 -16.91 25.01
N PHE A 187 -17.40 -16.39 24.55
CA PHE A 187 -16.27 -16.06 25.40
C PHE A 187 -16.55 -14.79 26.23
N GLU A 188 -16.69 -14.97 27.55
CA GLU A 188 -16.93 -13.92 28.55
C GLU A 188 -15.67 -13.56 29.38
N GLY A 189 -14.53 -14.22 29.11
CA GLY A 189 -13.30 -14.02 29.87
C GLY A 189 -12.56 -12.73 29.51
N ASN A 190 -11.92 -12.11 30.51
CA ASN A 190 -10.98 -11.00 30.30
C ASN A 190 -9.53 -11.48 30.07
N GLU A 191 -9.33 -12.79 29.95
CA GLU A 191 -8.01 -13.42 29.77
C GLU A 191 -7.34 -12.92 28.49
N PHE A 192 -8.09 -12.85 27.38
CA PHE A 192 -7.57 -12.32 26.13
C PHE A 192 -7.18 -10.85 26.25
N SER A 193 -8.03 -10.00 26.85
CA SER A 193 -7.72 -8.58 27.04
C SER A 193 -6.46 -8.38 27.90
N SER A 194 -6.34 -9.15 28.98
CA SER A 194 -5.19 -9.12 29.88
C SER A 194 -3.91 -9.58 29.17
N TRP A 195 -3.99 -10.65 28.37
CA TRP A 195 -2.88 -11.14 27.55
C TRP A 195 -2.50 -10.17 26.43
N LEU A 196 -3.49 -9.60 25.74
CA LEU A 196 -3.33 -8.68 24.62
C LEU A 196 -2.63 -7.39 25.05
N PHE A 197 -2.97 -6.85 26.23
CA PHE A 197 -2.39 -5.60 26.72
C PHE A 197 -1.25 -5.79 27.74
N SER A 198 -0.89 -7.03 28.06
CA SER A 198 0.32 -7.32 28.85
C SER A 198 1.61 -6.96 28.11
N ASP A 199 1.60 -7.06 26.78
CA ASP A 199 2.68 -6.65 25.88
C ASP A 199 2.09 -6.28 24.51
N VAL A 200 2.88 -5.74 23.59
CA VAL A 200 2.39 -5.48 22.23
C VAL A 200 2.41 -6.76 21.40
N ARG A 201 1.22 -7.26 21.03
CA ARG A 201 1.06 -8.51 20.27
C ARG A 201 1.06 -8.30 18.77
N SER A 202 1.75 -9.16 18.03
CA SER A 202 1.68 -9.18 16.57
C SER A 202 0.41 -9.89 16.09
N PRO A 203 -0.06 -9.63 14.86
CA PRO A 203 -1.21 -10.33 14.30
C PRO A 203 -1.03 -11.85 14.24
N GLU A 204 0.20 -12.33 14.04
CA GLU A 204 0.55 -13.75 14.04
C GLU A 204 0.36 -14.37 15.42
N GLU A 205 0.86 -13.71 16.48
CA GLU A 205 0.67 -14.15 17.87
C GLU A 205 -0.81 -14.18 18.26
N ILE A 206 -1.61 -13.22 17.79
CA ILE A 206 -3.05 -13.16 18.04
C ILE A 206 -3.77 -14.31 17.32
N MET A 207 -3.37 -14.64 16.10
CA MET A 207 -3.93 -15.78 15.37
C MET A 207 -3.60 -17.10 16.06
N GLU A 208 -2.35 -17.29 16.51
CA GLU A 208 -1.92 -18.48 17.24
C GLU A 208 -2.72 -18.66 18.54
N TYR A 209 -2.85 -17.59 19.36
CA TYR A 209 -3.70 -17.61 20.56
C TYR A 209 -5.14 -18.00 20.24
N ALA A 210 -5.72 -17.42 19.18
CA ALA A 210 -7.11 -17.67 18.82
C ALA A 210 -7.31 -19.09 18.27
N GLU A 211 -6.34 -19.63 17.53
CA GLU A 211 -6.39 -20.99 16.99
C GLU A 211 -6.38 -22.04 18.11
N ASP A 212 -5.54 -21.86 19.13
CA ASP A 212 -5.51 -22.70 20.34
C ASP A 212 -6.86 -22.72 21.07
N GLY A 213 -7.56 -21.59 21.06
CA GLY A 213 -8.91 -21.44 21.62
C GLY A 213 -10.05 -21.84 20.68
N GLY A 214 -9.77 -22.25 19.43
CA GLY A 214 -10.81 -22.52 18.42
C GLY A 214 -11.61 -21.28 17.98
N MET A 215 -11.07 -20.09 18.21
CA MET A 215 -11.72 -18.78 18.06
C MET A 215 -11.28 -18.04 16.79
N CYS A 216 -12.03 -17.00 16.43
CA CYS A 216 -11.66 -16.07 15.35
C CYS A 216 -10.79 -14.93 15.89
N GLY A 217 -9.49 -14.94 15.59
CA GLY A 217 -8.56 -13.90 16.05
C GLY A 217 -8.94 -12.48 15.62
N TYR A 218 -9.50 -12.31 14.43
CA TYR A 218 -9.96 -11.00 13.93
C TYR A 218 -11.11 -10.43 14.76
N GLU A 219 -12.15 -11.23 15.03
CA GLU A 219 -13.32 -10.77 15.80
C GLU A 219 -12.99 -10.66 17.30
N LEU A 220 -12.09 -11.50 17.81
CA LEU A 220 -11.59 -11.41 19.17
C LEU A 220 -10.82 -10.09 19.40
N LEU A 221 -9.92 -9.74 18.47
CA LEU A 221 -9.21 -8.45 18.49
C LEU A 221 -10.16 -7.26 18.39
N LYS A 222 -11.17 -7.37 17.53
CA LYS A 222 -12.18 -6.32 17.32
C LYS A 222 -12.94 -5.97 18.61
N LYS A 223 -13.24 -6.94 19.49
CA LYS A 223 -13.90 -6.68 20.80
C LYS A 223 -13.05 -5.79 21.73
N GLU A 224 -11.73 -5.82 21.57
CA GLU A 224 -10.78 -5.08 22.41
C GLU A 224 -10.33 -3.73 21.83
N LEU A 225 -10.69 -3.40 20.58
CA LEU A 225 -10.29 -2.15 19.93
C LEU A 225 -10.71 -0.89 20.70
N LYS A 226 -11.89 -0.89 21.34
CA LYS A 226 -12.36 0.22 22.18
C LYS A 226 -11.41 0.57 23.35
N ASN A 227 -10.59 -0.38 23.78
CA ASN A 227 -9.64 -0.20 24.87
C ASN A 227 -8.27 0.32 24.37
N THR A 228 -8.08 0.48 23.06
CA THR A 228 -6.81 0.82 22.45
C THR A 228 -6.44 2.30 22.61
N GLU A 229 -5.23 2.56 23.10
CA GLU A 229 -4.60 3.89 23.12
C GLU A 229 -3.72 4.12 21.88
N LEU A 230 -3.07 3.06 21.40
CA LEU A 230 -2.20 3.06 20.23
C LEU A 230 -2.62 1.96 19.24
N LEU A 231 -3.07 2.34 18.06
CA LEU A 231 -3.39 1.43 16.97
C LEU A 231 -2.30 1.47 15.90
N ILE A 232 -1.80 0.31 15.48
CA ILE A 232 -0.86 0.19 14.36
C ILE A 232 -1.56 -0.53 13.21
N CYS A 233 -1.69 0.13 12.06
CA CYS A 233 -2.36 -0.43 10.89
C CYS A 233 -1.68 0.00 9.57
N ASN A 234 -2.28 -0.38 8.43
CA ASN A 234 -1.79 -0.01 7.10
C ASN A 234 -2.58 1.17 6.50
N PHE A 235 -2.05 1.76 5.42
CA PHE A 235 -2.66 2.89 4.71
C PHE A 235 -4.12 2.64 4.29
N HIS A 236 -4.46 1.41 3.91
CA HIS A 236 -5.79 1.04 3.44
C HIS A 236 -6.88 1.23 4.51
N HIS A 237 -6.56 1.03 5.79
CA HIS A 237 -7.56 1.20 6.87
C HIS A 237 -7.95 2.65 7.12
N VAL A 238 -7.09 3.60 6.75
CA VAL A 238 -7.28 5.03 7.03
C VAL A 238 -7.64 5.82 5.77
N LEU A 239 -7.05 5.49 4.63
CA LEU A 239 -7.32 6.17 3.36
C LEU A 239 -8.60 5.70 2.67
N ASN A 240 -9.22 4.60 3.09
CA ASN A 240 -10.56 4.25 2.63
C ASN A 240 -11.59 4.74 3.66
N ALA A 241 -12.45 5.67 3.26
CA ALA A 241 -13.41 6.32 4.17
C ALA A 241 -14.35 5.32 4.86
N ASP A 242 -14.89 4.34 4.13
CA ASP A 242 -15.82 3.36 4.71
C ASP A 242 -15.14 2.49 5.77
N ILE A 243 -13.89 2.10 5.50
CA ILE A 243 -13.09 1.28 6.42
C ILE A 243 -12.67 2.11 7.62
N PHE A 244 -12.25 3.36 7.42
CA PHE A 244 -11.87 4.24 8.51
C PHE A 244 -13.05 4.52 9.44
N MET A 245 -14.23 4.84 8.90
CA MET A 245 -15.45 5.03 9.69
C MET A 245 -15.86 3.75 10.43
N THR A 246 -15.67 2.59 9.82
CA THR A 246 -15.92 1.30 10.49
C THR A 246 -14.94 1.05 11.62
N LEU A 247 -13.66 1.37 11.42
CA LEU A 247 -12.62 1.27 12.43
C LEU A 247 -12.90 2.21 13.62
N LEU A 248 -13.31 3.45 13.36
CA LEU A 248 -13.71 4.42 14.39
C LEU A 248 -14.87 3.91 15.26
N LYS A 249 -15.87 3.27 14.65
CA LYS A 249 -16.96 2.62 15.38
C LYS A 249 -16.45 1.53 16.33
N TRP A 250 -15.46 0.74 15.93
CA TRP A 250 -14.87 -0.29 16.80
C TRP A 250 -13.97 0.28 17.89
N LEU A 251 -13.33 1.42 17.63
CA LEU A 251 -12.58 2.18 18.63
C LEU A 251 -13.51 2.91 19.61
N GLU A 252 -14.80 3.05 19.30
CA GLU A 252 -15.76 3.90 20.03
C GLU A 252 -15.27 5.36 20.11
N ARG A 253 -14.71 5.87 19.00
CA ARG A 253 -14.14 7.22 18.88
C ARG A 253 -14.68 7.96 17.67
N ASP A 254 -14.78 9.28 17.80
CA ASP A 254 -15.04 10.17 16.68
C ASP A 254 -13.73 10.54 15.96
N PRO A 255 -13.77 11.03 14.70
CA PRO A 255 -12.57 11.48 13.99
C PRO A 255 -11.75 12.50 14.79
N GLU A 256 -12.42 13.44 15.44
CA GLU A 256 -11.81 14.49 16.28
C GLU A 256 -11.10 13.96 17.54
N ASP A 257 -11.24 12.65 17.83
CA ASP A 257 -10.51 11.96 18.89
C ASP A 257 -9.23 11.27 18.42
N ILE A 258 -8.86 11.41 17.15
CA ILE A 258 -7.75 10.68 16.55
C ILE A 258 -6.55 11.58 16.26
N ILE A 259 -5.37 11.13 16.69
CA ILE A 259 -4.08 11.64 16.22
C ILE A 259 -3.50 10.64 15.23
N LEU A 260 -3.34 11.06 13.97
CA LEU A 260 -2.76 10.21 12.92
C LEU A 260 -1.24 10.39 12.84
N ILE A 261 -0.51 9.29 12.63
CA ILE A 261 0.91 9.32 12.28
C ILE A 261 1.10 8.53 10.98
N PHE A 262 1.43 9.20 9.89
CA PHE A 262 1.80 8.55 8.64
C PHE A 262 3.32 8.40 8.56
N ASP A 263 3.78 7.15 8.59
CA ASP A 263 5.17 6.83 8.26
C ASP A 263 5.35 6.69 6.75
N GLU A 264 6.51 7.11 6.26
CA GLU A 264 6.80 7.25 4.83
C GLU A 264 5.69 7.94 4.04
N ALA A 265 5.27 9.10 4.56
CA ALA A 265 4.17 9.91 4.05
C ALA A 265 4.28 10.29 2.56
N HIS A 266 5.46 10.19 1.95
CA HIS A 266 5.64 10.35 0.49
C HIS A 266 4.82 9.34 -0.33
N ASN A 267 4.36 8.24 0.26
CA ASN A 267 3.51 7.24 -0.41
C ASN A 267 2.01 7.55 -0.34
N ILE A 268 1.58 8.53 0.46
CA ILE A 268 0.14 8.81 0.68
C ILE A 268 -0.54 9.13 -0.65
N GLU A 269 0.09 9.94 -1.51
CA GLU A 269 -0.48 10.33 -2.80
C GLU A 269 -0.76 9.11 -3.70
N ALA A 270 0.21 8.20 -3.84
CA ALA A 270 0.09 7.01 -4.66
C ALA A 270 -0.93 6.03 -4.08
N SER A 271 -0.89 5.80 -2.77
CA SER A 271 -1.83 4.91 -2.10
C SER A 271 -3.25 5.48 -2.16
N ALA A 272 -3.47 6.74 -1.78
CA ALA A 272 -4.81 7.36 -1.82
C ALA A 272 -5.40 7.32 -3.24
N ARG A 273 -4.60 7.62 -4.26
CA ARG A 273 -4.97 7.49 -5.67
C ARG A 273 -5.43 6.08 -6.04
N SER A 274 -4.71 5.06 -5.58
CA SER A 274 -5.08 3.66 -5.84
C SER A 274 -6.38 3.27 -5.16
N HIS A 275 -6.68 3.81 -3.97
CA HIS A 275 -7.92 3.50 -3.24
C HIS A 275 -9.13 4.25 -3.79
N SER A 276 -8.93 5.47 -4.30
CA SER A 276 -10.02 6.31 -4.83
C SER A 276 -10.37 6.04 -6.28
N SER A 277 -9.51 5.34 -7.02
CA SER A 277 -9.77 4.95 -8.41
C SER A 277 -10.79 3.81 -8.47
N ILE A 278 -11.83 3.98 -9.27
CA ILE A 278 -12.91 2.99 -9.42
C ILE A 278 -12.77 2.23 -10.74
N THR A 279 -13.22 0.98 -10.79
CA THR A 279 -13.13 0.15 -12.01
C THR A 279 -14.41 -0.62 -12.29
N LEU A 280 -14.70 -0.86 -13.57
CA LEU A 280 -15.82 -1.68 -14.03
C LEU A 280 -15.38 -2.62 -15.15
N SER A 281 -15.47 -3.92 -14.90
CA SER A 281 -15.10 -4.93 -15.88
C SER A 281 -16.27 -5.27 -16.82
N GLU A 282 -15.95 -5.64 -18.06
CA GLU A 282 -16.92 -6.17 -19.02
C GLU A 282 -17.71 -7.36 -18.45
N LEU A 283 -17.04 -8.23 -17.70
CA LEU A 283 -17.66 -9.38 -17.03
C LEU A 283 -18.69 -8.94 -15.98
N THR A 284 -18.44 -7.82 -15.29
CA THR A 284 -19.40 -7.26 -14.32
C THR A 284 -20.64 -6.74 -15.04
N ILE A 285 -20.48 -6.09 -16.19
CA ILE A 285 -21.59 -5.61 -17.01
C ILE A 285 -22.41 -6.79 -17.54
N GLU A 286 -21.76 -7.85 -18.03
CA GLU A 286 -22.43 -9.08 -18.48
C GLU A 286 -23.23 -9.74 -17.35
N LYS A 287 -22.65 -9.84 -16.16
CA LYS A 287 -23.36 -10.36 -14.99
C LYS A 287 -24.56 -9.49 -14.61
N ALA A 288 -24.44 -8.16 -14.70
CA ALA A 288 -25.56 -7.26 -14.47
C ALA A 288 -26.67 -7.47 -15.51
N LEU A 289 -26.33 -7.64 -16.79
CA LEU A 289 -27.31 -7.97 -17.84
C LEU A 289 -27.98 -9.32 -17.61
N SER A 290 -27.23 -10.34 -17.16
CA SER A 290 -27.81 -11.62 -16.76
C SER A 290 -28.70 -11.50 -15.52
N GLU A 291 -28.35 -10.63 -14.57
CA GLU A 291 -29.15 -10.34 -13.38
C GLU A 291 -30.46 -9.61 -13.72
N VAL A 292 -30.44 -8.72 -14.72
CA VAL A 292 -31.67 -8.11 -15.27
C VAL A 292 -32.58 -9.18 -15.88
N GLY A 293 -31.99 -10.18 -16.55
CA GLY A 293 -32.67 -11.31 -17.18
C GLY A 293 -33.61 -10.95 -18.34
N GLU A 294 -34.50 -11.87 -18.69
CA GLU A 294 -35.50 -11.62 -19.73
C GLU A 294 -36.58 -10.66 -19.24
N ILE A 295 -36.96 -9.75 -20.13
CA ILE A 295 -38.03 -8.78 -19.89
C ILE A 295 -39.18 -9.24 -20.78
N PRO A 296 -40.26 -9.81 -20.22
CA PRO A 296 -41.41 -10.22 -21.01
C PRO A 296 -42.02 -9.01 -21.71
N GLU A 297 -42.62 -9.22 -22.88
CA GLU A 297 -43.54 -8.22 -23.41
C GLU A 297 -44.70 -8.02 -22.41
N PRO A 298 -45.35 -6.84 -22.38
CA PRO A 298 -46.34 -6.48 -21.36
C PRO A 298 -47.51 -7.47 -21.17
N ASP A 299 -47.69 -8.43 -22.07
CA ASP A 299 -48.86 -9.30 -22.12
C ASP A 299 -48.65 -10.77 -21.68
N ASN A 300 -47.49 -11.19 -21.16
CA ASN A 300 -47.40 -12.50 -20.48
C ASN A 300 -46.18 -12.61 -19.56
N SER A 301 -46.40 -12.64 -18.24
CA SER A 301 -45.33 -12.66 -17.23
C SER A 301 -44.96 -14.06 -16.74
N PRO A 302 -43.70 -14.53 -16.88
CA PRO A 302 -43.10 -15.54 -16.01
C PRO A 302 -42.34 -14.90 -14.83
N VAL A 303 -42.33 -15.60 -13.69
CA VAL A 303 -41.75 -15.18 -12.41
C VAL A 303 -40.22 -15.28 -12.42
N PHE A 304 -39.52 -14.25 -11.91
CA PHE A 304 -38.07 -14.24 -11.73
C PHE A 304 -37.67 -15.04 -10.47
N GLY A 305 -36.75 -16.00 -10.60
CA GLY A 305 -36.19 -16.76 -9.46
C GLY A 305 -36.51 -18.27 -9.39
N ALA A 306 -37.24 -18.84 -10.34
CA ALA A 306 -37.37 -20.29 -10.45
C ALA A 306 -36.03 -20.88 -10.96
N GLY A 307 -35.38 -21.69 -10.13
CA GLY A 307 -34.17 -22.40 -10.52
C GLY A 307 -34.37 -23.22 -11.78
N THR A 308 -33.31 -23.35 -12.58
CA THR A 308 -33.24 -24.34 -13.66
C THR A 308 -33.26 -25.74 -13.05
N GLY A 309 -34.46 -26.31 -12.87
CA GLY A 309 -34.68 -27.66 -12.35
C GLY A 309 -35.76 -28.38 -13.17
N ALA A 310 -35.51 -29.64 -13.47
CA ALA A 310 -36.35 -30.52 -14.30
C ALA A 310 -37.82 -30.61 -13.82
N PRO A 311 -38.78 -30.95 -14.70
CA PRO A 311 -40.20 -30.90 -14.39
C PRO A 311 -40.63 -32.11 -13.54
N GLY A 312 -41.14 -31.85 -12.32
CA GLY A 312 -41.73 -32.88 -11.47
C GLY A 312 -42.26 -32.36 -10.14
N THR A 313 -43.59 -32.31 -10.02
CA THR A 313 -44.43 -32.31 -8.80
C THR A 313 -44.33 -31.15 -7.78
N GLY A 314 -45.43 -30.39 -7.67
CA GLY A 314 -46.04 -30.06 -6.37
C GLY A 314 -45.69 -28.73 -5.69
N SER A 315 -46.63 -27.79 -5.74
CA SER A 315 -46.94 -26.75 -4.74
C SER A 315 -45.77 -26.01 -4.05
N GLY A 316 -45.40 -24.85 -4.60
CA GLY A 316 -44.67 -23.80 -3.89
C GLY A 316 -45.14 -22.44 -4.37
N GLN A 317 -45.87 -21.71 -3.52
CA GLN A 317 -46.13 -20.28 -3.72
C GLN A 317 -44.78 -19.54 -3.65
N GLY A 318 -44.29 -19.06 -4.79
CA GLY A 318 -43.04 -18.31 -4.88
C GLY A 318 -43.22 -16.89 -4.35
N LEU A 319 -42.40 -16.50 -3.37
CA LEU A 319 -42.11 -15.10 -3.07
C LEU A 319 -41.22 -14.54 -4.19
N GLY A 320 -41.84 -13.95 -5.21
CA GLY A 320 -41.17 -13.20 -6.27
C GLY A 320 -41.61 -11.73 -6.26
N ILE A 321 -40.74 -10.82 -6.73
CA ILE A 321 -41.05 -9.40 -6.88
C ILE A 321 -42.11 -9.25 -8.00
N PRO A 322 -43.23 -8.52 -7.77
CA PRO A 322 -44.19 -8.19 -8.82
C PRO A 322 -43.52 -7.44 -10.00
N LEU A 323 -43.77 -7.91 -11.23
CA LEU A 323 -43.10 -7.44 -12.46
C LEU A 323 -43.48 -6.02 -12.88
N ASP A 324 -44.50 -5.43 -12.27
CA ASP A 324 -45.17 -4.19 -12.64
C ASP A 324 -44.57 -2.92 -12.00
N GLN A 325 -43.95 -3.02 -10.81
CA GLN A 325 -43.35 -1.84 -10.15
C GLN A 325 -41.95 -1.48 -10.66
N ASP A 326 -41.16 -2.47 -11.12
CA ASP A 326 -39.75 -2.29 -11.48
C ASP A 326 -39.43 -2.56 -12.97
N TYR A 327 -40.48 -2.78 -13.79
CA TYR A 327 -40.34 -3.04 -15.23
C TYR A 327 -39.50 -1.97 -15.95
N ALA A 328 -39.80 -0.70 -15.68
CA ALA A 328 -39.13 0.43 -16.30
C ALA A 328 -37.64 0.46 -15.97
N SER A 329 -37.28 0.31 -14.68
CA SER A 329 -35.89 0.27 -14.21
C SER A 329 -35.11 -0.89 -14.84
N ARG A 330 -35.72 -2.09 -14.94
CA ARG A 330 -35.11 -3.24 -15.61
C ARG A 330 -34.89 -2.99 -17.11
N LEU A 331 -35.87 -2.40 -17.79
CA LEU A 331 -35.77 -2.06 -19.21
C LEU A 331 -34.68 -1.03 -19.46
N TYR A 332 -34.61 0.03 -18.66
CA TYR A 332 -33.57 1.05 -18.76
C TYR A 332 -32.19 0.48 -18.45
N ALA A 333 -32.05 -0.36 -17.42
CA ALA A 333 -30.81 -1.07 -17.11
C ALA A 333 -30.34 -1.91 -18.30
N LYS A 334 -31.24 -2.70 -18.91
CA LYS A 334 -30.91 -3.52 -20.08
C LYS A 334 -30.38 -2.68 -21.24
N ARG A 335 -31.07 -1.58 -21.58
CA ARG A 335 -30.68 -0.69 -22.69
C ARG A 335 -29.33 -0.02 -22.41
N LEU A 336 -29.20 0.68 -21.28
CA LEU A 336 -27.98 1.43 -20.95
C LEU A 336 -26.77 0.53 -20.77
N PHE A 337 -26.91 -0.62 -20.10
CA PHE A 337 -25.80 -1.54 -19.90
C PHE A 337 -25.39 -2.23 -21.20
N SER A 338 -26.33 -2.49 -22.12
CA SER A 338 -26.02 -2.99 -23.46
C SER A 338 -25.26 -1.95 -24.29
N CYS A 339 -25.67 -0.67 -24.24
CA CYS A 339 -24.93 0.42 -24.87
C CYS A 339 -23.51 0.53 -24.31
N LEU A 340 -23.36 0.47 -22.99
CA LEU A 340 -22.04 0.53 -22.34
C LEU A 340 -21.17 -0.65 -22.77
N LEU A 341 -21.72 -1.87 -22.75
CA LEU A 341 -21.01 -3.08 -23.16
C LEU A 341 -20.54 -3.01 -24.62
N ALA A 342 -21.42 -2.54 -25.52
CA ALA A 342 -21.07 -2.32 -26.92
C ALA A 342 -19.97 -1.26 -27.06
N ALA A 343 -20.10 -0.12 -26.36
CA ALA A 343 -19.12 0.95 -26.41
C ALA A 343 -17.72 0.49 -25.96
N VAL A 344 -17.63 -0.28 -24.86
CA VAL A 344 -16.37 -0.88 -24.39
C VAL A 344 -15.77 -1.79 -25.46
N ARG A 345 -16.57 -2.73 -25.97
CA ARG A 345 -16.11 -3.74 -26.95
C ARG A 345 -15.62 -3.13 -28.23
N GLU A 346 -16.41 -2.23 -28.81
CA GLU A 346 -16.06 -1.59 -30.07
C GLU A 346 -14.84 -0.67 -29.93
N THR A 347 -14.70 0.01 -28.78
CA THR A 347 -13.56 0.90 -28.54
C THR A 347 -12.25 0.12 -28.55
N TYR A 348 -12.12 -0.94 -27.76
CA TYR A 348 -10.87 -1.72 -27.79
C TYR A 348 -10.69 -2.46 -29.12
N ASN A 349 -11.75 -2.98 -29.74
CA ASN A 349 -11.62 -3.67 -31.04
C ASN A 349 -11.13 -2.72 -32.15
N SER A 350 -11.53 -1.44 -32.11
CA SER A 350 -11.06 -0.43 -33.07
C SER A 350 -9.61 -0.01 -32.85
N LYS A 351 -9.09 -0.15 -31.62
CA LYS A 351 -7.74 0.28 -31.23
C LYS A 351 -6.69 -0.83 -31.32
N LEU A 352 -7.09 -2.10 -31.26
CA LEU A 352 -6.18 -3.24 -31.39
C LEU A 352 -5.69 -3.40 -32.83
N LYS A 353 -4.36 -3.43 -33.03
CA LYS A 353 -3.75 -3.71 -34.33
C LYS A 353 -3.76 -5.21 -34.66
N PHE A 354 -3.55 -5.54 -35.93
CA PHE A 354 -3.46 -6.92 -36.39
C PHE A 354 -2.40 -7.71 -35.59
N GLY A 355 -2.80 -8.83 -34.99
CA GLY A 355 -1.93 -9.69 -34.18
C GLY A 355 -1.74 -9.28 -32.71
N GLU A 356 -2.10 -8.06 -32.29
CA GLU A 356 -1.99 -7.63 -30.87
C GLU A 356 -2.93 -8.43 -29.97
N ARG A 357 -4.13 -8.75 -30.48
CA ARG A 357 -5.11 -9.60 -29.77
C ARG A 357 -4.54 -10.97 -29.37
N ASN A 358 -3.66 -11.53 -30.20
CA ASN A 358 -3.02 -12.83 -29.94
C ASN A 358 -1.83 -12.72 -28.97
N ARG A 359 -1.28 -11.51 -28.79
CA ARG A 359 -0.18 -11.22 -27.85
C ARG A 359 -0.66 -10.81 -26.46
N LEU A 360 -1.98 -10.67 -26.25
CA LEU A 360 -2.56 -10.34 -24.96
C LEU A 360 -2.24 -11.44 -23.94
N GLY A 361 -1.51 -11.04 -22.90
CA GLY A 361 -1.13 -11.90 -21.79
C GLY A 361 -2.13 -11.87 -20.63
N LYS A 362 -1.67 -12.34 -19.46
CA LYS A 362 -2.45 -12.37 -18.22
C LYS A 362 -2.65 -10.99 -17.59
N HIS A 363 -1.75 -10.06 -17.88
CA HIS A 363 -1.69 -8.75 -17.27
C HIS A 363 -2.57 -7.74 -18.01
N TRP A 364 -3.16 -6.81 -17.27
CA TRP A 364 -3.90 -5.68 -17.83
C TRP A 364 -2.96 -4.77 -18.61
N GLN A 365 -3.39 -4.34 -19.78
CA GLN A 365 -2.69 -3.38 -20.64
C GLN A 365 -3.61 -2.18 -20.87
N ASP A 366 -3.08 -0.97 -20.75
CA ASP A 366 -3.85 0.26 -20.93
C ASP A 366 -4.06 0.56 -22.42
N ILE A 367 -5.27 0.96 -22.79
CA ILE A 367 -5.66 1.48 -24.11
C ILE A 367 -6.07 2.93 -23.93
N GLN A 368 -5.46 3.81 -24.71
CA GLN A 368 -5.78 5.23 -24.72
C GLN A 368 -7.17 5.47 -25.33
N ILE A 369 -8.10 5.94 -24.50
CA ILE A 369 -9.48 6.34 -24.89
C ILE A 369 -9.74 7.84 -24.75
N SER A 370 -8.84 8.53 -24.07
CA SER A 370 -8.81 9.98 -23.88
C SER A 370 -7.36 10.45 -24.02
N ASP A 371 -7.12 11.64 -24.56
CA ASP A 371 -5.79 12.22 -24.53
C ASP A 371 -5.52 12.80 -23.12
N PRO A 372 -4.35 12.56 -22.49
CA PRO A 372 -4.05 13.09 -21.16
C PRO A 372 -4.15 14.62 -21.02
N TYR A 373 -3.96 15.37 -22.11
CA TYR A 373 -3.98 16.82 -22.14
C TYR A 373 -5.28 17.39 -22.71
N GLU A 374 -5.76 16.86 -23.85
CA GLU A 374 -7.02 17.33 -24.47
C GLU A 374 -8.27 16.79 -23.77
N ARG A 375 -8.16 15.63 -23.09
CA ARG A 375 -9.18 15.01 -22.24
C ARG A 375 -10.51 14.68 -22.93
N LEU A 376 -10.47 14.45 -24.24
CA LEU A 376 -11.63 14.01 -25.02
C LEU A 376 -11.87 12.50 -24.87
N ASP A 377 -12.82 12.11 -24.04
CA ASP A 377 -13.22 10.72 -23.84
C ASP A 377 -14.08 10.19 -25.01
N VAL A 378 -13.42 9.43 -25.90
CA VAL A 378 -14.04 8.81 -27.08
C VAL A 378 -15.07 7.74 -26.69
N LEU A 379 -14.87 7.06 -25.55
CA LEU A 379 -15.78 6.02 -25.09
C LEU A 379 -17.06 6.62 -24.54
N LYS A 380 -16.96 7.67 -23.70
CA LYS A 380 -18.13 8.44 -23.22
C LYS A 380 -18.94 8.98 -24.39
N ALA A 381 -18.28 9.58 -25.39
CA ALA A 381 -18.95 10.11 -26.58
C ALA A 381 -19.67 9.03 -27.41
N ARG A 382 -19.10 7.82 -27.52
CA ARG A 382 -19.75 6.67 -28.18
C ARG A 382 -20.96 6.20 -27.38
N PHE A 383 -20.79 5.99 -26.07
CA PHE A 383 -21.86 5.56 -25.18
C PHE A 383 -23.07 6.51 -25.23
N LEU A 384 -22.86 7.82 -25.11
CA LEU A 384 -23.94 8.81 -25.14
C LEU A 384 -24.66 8.85 -26.49
N ARG A 385 -23.93 8.64 -27.60
CA ARG A 385 -24.52 8.55 -28.93
C ARG A 385 -25.46 7.35 -29.06
N ASP A 386 -25.06 6.20 -28.54
CA ASP A 386 -25.87 4.99 -28.61
C ASP A 386 -27.04 5.03 -27.62
N ALA A 387 -26.85 5.59 -26.42
CA ALA A 387 -27.93 5.87 -25.49
C ALA A 387 -28.99 6.81 -26.13
N LYS A 388 -28.58 7.81 -26.91
CA LYS A 388 -29.51 8.67 -27.64
C LYS A 388 -30.37 7.91 -28.65
N LYS A 389 -29.82 6.89 -29.33
CA LYS A 389 -30.59 6.02 -30.23
C LYS A 389 -31.61 5.16 -29.48
N GLU A 390 -31.30 4.77 -28.25
CA GLU A 390 -32.18 3.99 -27.35
C GLU A 390 -33.26 4.83 -26.64
N GLY A 391 -33.32 6.13 -26.91
CA GLY A 391 -34.35 7.05 -26.41
C GLY A 391 -33.94 7.92 -25.23
N PHE A 392 -32.66 7.93 -24.83
CA PHE A 392 -32.14 8.80 -23.76
C PHE A 392 -31.61 10.11 -24.36
N ALA A 393 -32.38 11.19 -24.29
CA ALA A 393 -32.13 12.40 -25.09
C ALA A 393 -30.77 13.09 -24.83
N ASP A 394 -30.29 13.05 -23.58
CA ASP A 394 -29.11 13.77 -23.08
C ASP A 394 -28.50 13.04 -21.86
N GLU A 395 -27.33 13.52 -21.44
CA GLU A 395 -26.58 12.97 -20.29
C GLU A 395 -27.34 13.10 -18.96
N GLU A 396 -28.10 14.17 -18.77
CA GLU A 396 -28.88 14.41 -17.54
C GLU A 396 -30.00 13.36 -17.37
N LYS A 397 -30.70 13.03 -18.45
CA LYS A 397 -31.68 11.94 -18.46
C LYS A 397 -31.03 10.59 -18.21
N VAL A 398 -29.85 10.34 -18.77
CA VAL A 398 -29.11 9.10 -18.47
C VAL A 398 -28.80 9.02 -16.97
N LEU A 399 -28.26 10.08 -16.36
CA LEU A 399 -27.96 10.13 -14.93
C LEU A 399 -29.19 9.92 -14.05
N THR A 400 -30.32 10.53 -14.43
CA THR A 400 -31.60 10.36 -13.72
C THR A 400 -32.03 8.89 -13.73
N ARG A 401 -31.98 8.23 -14.90
CA ARG A 401 -32.33 6.81 -15.03
C ARG A 401 -31.35 5.90 -14.31
N LEU A 402 -30.06 6.23 -14.28
CA LEU A 402 -29.07 5.47 -13.52
C LEU A 402 -29.33 5.51 -12.01
N ARG A 403 -29.82 6.63 -11.48
CA ARG A 403 -30.25 6.72 -10.07
C ARG A 403 -31.40 5.74 -9.77
N GLU A 404 -32.44 5.74 -10.60
CA GLU A 404 -33.58 4.82 -10.46
C GLU A 404 -33.15 3.34 -10.55
N ILE A 405 -32.22 3.03 -11.46
CA ILE A 405 -31.63 1.69 -11.60
C ILE A 405 -30.82 1.30 -10.35
N GLY A 406 -30.05 2.25 -9.79
CA GLY A 406 -29.28 2.05 -8.56
C GLY A 406 -30.19 1.74 -7.36
N GLU A 407 -31.29 2.48 -7.21
CA GLU A 407 -32.31 2.24 -6.18
C GLU A 407 -32.97 0.86 -6.33
N PHE A 408 -33.28 0.44 -7.57
CA PHE A 408 -33.76 -0.91 -7.85
C PHE A 408 -32.73 -1.98 -7.46
N GLY A 409 -31.46 -1.77 -7.82
CA GLY A 409 -30.38 -2.67 -7.43
C GLY A 409 -30.21 -2.77 -5.91
N ALA A 410 -30.41 -1.68 -5.17
CA ALA A 410 -30.38 -1.69 -3.70
C ALA A 410 -31.51 -2.56 -3.12
N ARG A 411 -32.74 -2.45 -3.63
CA ARG A 411 -33.85 -3.34 -3.23
C ARG A 411 -33.56 -4.81 -3.53
N LEU A 412 -32.90 -5.12 -4.65
CA LEU A 412 -32.48 -6.49 -4.95
C LEU A 412 -31.43 -7.04 -3.98
N GLU A 413 -30.52 -6.20 -3.50
CA GLU A 413 -29.53 -6.60 -2.49
C GLU A 413 -30.19 -7.01 -1.18
N ASP A 414 -31.22 -6.28 -0.74
CA ASP A 414 -31.99 -6.62 0.46
C ASP A 414 -32.63 -8.01 0.32
N VAL A 415 -33.22 -8.32 -0.84
CA VAL A 415 -33.79 -9.65 -1.14
C VAL A 415 -32.71 -10.74 -1.15
N TYR A 416 -31.54 -10.48 -1.73
CA TYR A 416 -30.43 -11.45 -1.73
C TYR A 416 -29.88 -11.71 -0.33
N ALA A 417 -29.78 -10.68 0.50
CA ALA A 417 -29.37 -10.81 1.89
C ALA A 417 -30.36 -11.71 2.65
N GLU A 418 -31.67 -11.47 2.50
CA GLU A 418 -32.69 -12.33 3.11
C GLU A 418 -32.62 -13.79 2.64
N ASN A 419 -32.44 -14.02 1.33
CA ASN A 419 -32.37 -15.39 0.79
C ASN A 419 -31.13 -16.14 1.26
N TYR A 420 -29.99 -15.45 1.43
CA TYR A 420 -28.81 -16.06 2.06
C TYR A 420 -29.07 -16.43 3.52
N LYS A 421 -29.68 -15.52 4.31
CA LYS A 421 -30.05 -15.79 5.70
C LYS A 421 -30.97 -17.02 5.83
N LYS A 422 -31.86 -17.21 4.86
CA LYS A 422 -32.75 -18.38 4.75
C LYS A 422 -32.07 -19.65 4.24
N GLY A 423 -30.77 -19.62 3.90
CA GLY A 423 -30.02 -20.75 3.35
C GLY A 423 -30.37 -21.10 1.89
N LEU A 424 -31.13 -20.24 1.20
CA LEU A 424 -31.53 -20.42 -0.20
C LEU A 424 -30.41 -20.04 -1.18
N LEU A 425 -29.45 -19.24 -0.73
CA LEU A 425 -28.24 -18.92 -1.47
C LEU A 425 -27.02 -19.47 -0.70
N PRO A 426 -26.10 -20.18 -1.39
CA PRO A 426 -24.91 -20.72 -0.74
C PRO A 426 -23.88 -19.61 -0.42
N VAL A 427 -23.99 -18.45 -1.09
CA VAL A 427 -23.07 -17.32 -0.92
C VAL A 427 -23.82 -15.97 -0.95
N PRO A 428 -23.33 -14.97 -0.18
CA PRO A 428 -23.75 -13.57 -0.34
C PRO A 428 -23.75 -13.15 -1.80
N LYS A 429 -24.84 -12.54 -2.26
CA LYS A 429 -24.91 -11.96 -3.61
C LYS A 429 -25.13 -10.45 -3.49
N ARG A 430 -24.25 -9.68 -4.13
CA ARG A 430 -24.43 -8.23 -4.35
C ARG A 430 -25.04 -7.97 -5.71
N SER A 431 -25.81 -6.89 -5.83
CA SER A 431 -26.44 -6.54 -7.09
C SER A 431 -25.39 -5.96 -8.03
N GLN A 432 -25.14 -6.68 -9.12
CA GLN A 432 -24.28 -6.19 -10.19
C GLN A 432 -24.94 -5.01 -10.90
N ILE A 433 -26.28 -4.94 -10.89
CA ILE A 433 -27.04 -3.83 -11.45
C ILE A 433 -26.71 -2.53 -10.72
N ARG A 434 -26.78 -2.54 -9.38
CA ARG A 434 -26.41 -1.38 -8.55
C ARG A 434 -24.98 -0.94 -8.84
N TYR A 435 -24.04 -1.88 -8.80
CA TYR A 435 -22.63 -1.58 -9.02
C TYR A 435 -22.35 -0.92 -10.39
N VAL A 436 -22.95 -1.44 -11.46
CA VAL A 436 -22.80 -0.86 -12.81
C VAL A 436 -23.42 0.53 -12.87
N ALA A 437 -24.60 0.73 -12.26
CA ALA A 437 -25.28 2.02 -12.25
C ALA A 437 -24.49 3.09 -11.49
N ASP A 438 -24.01 2.78 -10.28
CA ASP A 438 -23.22 3.68 -9.44
C ASP A 438 -21.89 4.05 -10.11
N PHE A 439 -21.22 3.06 -10.70
CA PHE A 439 -19.99 3.29 -11.46
C PHE A 439 -20.24 4.19 -12.67
N LEU A 440 -21.25 3.87 -13.50
CA LEU A 440 -21.50 4.63 -14.73
C LEU A 440 -21.94 6.07 -14.42
N SER A 441 -22.73 6.28 -13.37
CA SER A 441 -23.08 7.61 -12.88
C SER A 441 -21.82 8.40 -12.48
N SER A 442 -20.95 7.78 -11.66
CA SER A 442 -19.68 8.38 -11.26
C SER A 442 -18.77 8.66 -12.46
N TYR A 443 -18.69 7.73 -13.40
CA TYR A 443 -17.89 7.86 -14.62
C TYR A 443 -18.31 9.06 -15.44
N LEU A 444 -19.61 9.20 -15.75
CA LEU A 444 -20.12 10.31 -16.55
C LEU A 444 -19.87 11.67 -15.89
N VAL A 445 -20.06 11.77 -14.58
CA VAL A 445 -19.91 13.04 -13.84
C VAL A 445 -18.44 13.42 -13.61
N LEU A 446 -17.57 12.44 -13.39
CA LEU A 446 -16.20 12.68 -12.95
C LEU A 446 -15.17 12.59 -14.07
N SER A 447 -15.45 11.90 -15.19
CA SER A 447 -14.50 11.73 -16.32
C SER A 447 -13.96 13.05 -16.87
N ASP A 448 -14.78 14.10 -16.83
CA ASP A 448 -14.47 15.40 -17.43
C ASP A 448 -13.77 16.34 -16.43
N ARG A 449 -13.66 15.93 -15.16
CA ARG A 449 -12.99 16.72 -14.13
C ARG A 449 -11.48 16.48 -14.18
N GLN A 450 -10.72 17.56 -13.97
CA GLN A 450 -9.24 17.54 -14.02
C GLN A 450 -8.60 16.51 -13.07
N ASN A 451 -9.25 16.23 -11.94
CA ASN A 451 -8.77 15.29 -10.93
C ASN A 451 -8.88 13.82 -11.34
N TYR A 452 -9.56 13.49 -12.43
CA TYR A 452 -9.77 12.12 -12.90
C TYR A 452 -9.31 11.94 -14.34
N TYR A 453 -9.04 10.71 -14.73
CA TYR A 453 -8.67 10.35 -16.08
C TYR A 453 -9.27 8.98 -16.46
N PRO A 454 -10.11 8.91 -17.51
CA PRO A 454 -10.71 7.65 -17.94
C PRO A 454 -9.69 6.79 -18.70
N ILE A 455 -9.61 5.52 -18.33
CA ILE A 455 -8.72 4.52 -18.93
C ILE A 455 -9.54 3.27 -19.28
N LEU A 456 -9.25 2.67 -20.44
CA LEU A 456 -9.73 1.33 -20.78
C LEU A 456 -8.56 0.35 -20.70
N ASN A 457 -8.63 -0.62 -19.80
CA ASN A 457 -7.65 -1.70 -19.74
C ASN A 457 -8.18 -2.94 -20.49
N ILE A 458 -7.27 -3.72 -21.08
CA ILE A 458 -7.56 -4.99 -21.73
C ILE A 458 -6.67 -6.11 -21.20
N ARG A 459 -7.21 -7.33 -21.12
CA ARG A 459 -6.41 -8.54 -20.91
C ARG A 459 -7.04 -9.73 -21.62
N ARG A 460 -6.33 -10.86 -21.67
CA ARG A 460 -6.92 -12.14 -22.04
C ARG A 460 -7.50 -12.84 -20.82
N ASP A 461 -8.76 -13.23 -20.89
CA ASP A 461 -9.39 -14.07 -19.87
C ASP A 461 -9.02 -15.54 -20.07
N PHE A 462 -8.65 -16.23 -18.99
CA PHE A 462 -8.20 -17.63 -19.05
C PHE A 462 -9.34 -18.62 -19.18
N LYS A 463 -10.53 -18.28 -18.67
CA LYS A 463 -11.67 -19.21 -18.70
C LYS A 463 -12.29 -19.26 -20.09
N SER A 464 -12.51 -18.09 -20.69
CA SER A 464 -13.18 -17.96 -21.99
C SER A 464 -12.22 -17.77 -23.16
N ASN A 465 -10.91 -17.62 -22.90
CA ASN A 465 -9.84 -17.42 -23.88
C ASN A 465 -10.00 -16.15 -24.76
N ARG A 466 -10.92 -15.26 -24.39
CA ARG A 466 -11.27 -14.04 -25.13
C ARG A 466 -10.62 -12.81 -24.51
N ALA A 467 -10.56 -11.73 -25.29
CA ALA A 467 -10.18 -10.43 -24.77
C ALA A 467 -11.32 -9.85 -23.92
N VAL A 468 -10.97 -9.28 -22.76
CA VAL A 468 -11.91 -8.68 -21.81
C VAL A 468 -11.46 -7.27 -21.48
N GLY A 469 -12.39 -6.32 -21.59
CA GLY A 469 -12.18 -4.92 -21.22
C GLY A 469 -12.47 -4.63 -19.75
N ARG A 470 -11.83 -3.59 -19.21
CA ARG A 470 -12.14 -2.98 -17.91
C ARG A 470 -12.01 -1.47 -18.02
N LEU A 471 -13.08 -0.76 -17.70
CA LEU A 471 -13.03 0.68 -17.51
C LEU A 471 -12.45 1.00 -16.14
N GLU A 472 -11.63 2.03 -16.09
CA GLU A 472 -11.03 2.57 -14.89
C GLU A 472 -11.15 4.08 -14.92
N LEU A 473 -11.70 4.65 -13.85
CA LEU A 473 -11.67 6.09 -13.63
C LEU A 473 -10.52 6.37 -12.66
N PHE A 474 -9.36 6.67 -13.23
CA PHE A 474 -8.11 6.86 -12.50
C PHE A 474 -8.11 8.23 -11.81
N THR A 475 -7.82 8.27 -10.51
CA THR A 475 -7.76 9.54 -9.76
C THR A 475 -6.37 10.18 -9.91
N CYS A 476 -6.23 11.28 -10.64
CA CYS A 476 -4.95 11.98 -10.74
C CYS A 476 -4.55 12.64 -9.41
N ILE A 477 -5.48 13.32 -8.74
CA ILE A 477 -5.23 14.05 -7.47
C ILE A 477 -6.21 13.57 -6.39
N PRO A 478 -5.75 12.91 -5.32
CA PRO A 478 -6.62 12.23 -4.35
C PRO A 478 -7.18 13.16 -3.25
N LYS A 479 -7.42 14.45 -3.54
CA LYS A 479 -7.96 15.41 -2.55
C LYS A 479 -9.31 15.00 -1.99
N ASN A 480 -10.15 14.38 -2.82
CA ASN A 480 -11.48 13.92 -2.45
C ASN A 480 -11.50 12.92 -1.28
N VAL A 481 -10.36 12.27 -1.00
CA VAL A 481 -10.21 11.32 0.10
C VAL A 481 -9.31 11.88 1.21
N THR A 482 -8.19 12.51 0.82
CA THR A 482 -7.16 12.94 1.77
C THR A 482 -7.55 14.20 2.54
N GLN A 483 -8.21 15.17 1.89
CA GLN A 483 -8.61 16.41 2.56
C GLN A 483 -9.69 16.17 3.63
N PRO A 484 -10.83 15.50 3.35
CA PRO A 484 -11.83 15.22 4.40
C PRO A 484 -11.27 14.44 5.59
N LEU A 485 -10.33 13.52 5.34
CA LEU A 485 -9.65 12.79 6.40
C LEU A 485 -8.81 13.72 7.29
N LEU A 486 -7.94 14.54 6.70
CA LEU A 486 -7.03 15.42 7.45
C LEU A 486 -7.75 16.59 8.14
N ASP A 487 -8.88 17.02 7.57
CA ASP A 487 -9.73 18.07 8.14
C ASP A 487 -10.56 17.54 9.34
N SER A 488 -10.94 16.25 9.34
CA SER A 488 -11.79 15.67 10.39
C SER A 488 -11.04 15.16 11.62
N VAL A 489 -9.77 14.78 11.51
CA VAL A 489 -9.00 14.27 12.65
C VAL A 489 -8.47 15.38 13.57
N TYR A 490 -8.19 15.06 14.84
CA TYR A 490 -7.65 16.02 15.80
C TYR A 490 -6.37 16.70 15.28
N SER A 491 -5.42 15.90 14.81
CA SER A 491 -4.16 16.34 14.20
C SER A 491 -3.49 15.16 13.48
N ALA A 492 -2.50 15.44 12.64
CA ALA A 492 -1.73 14.44 11.93
C ALA A 492 -0.24 14.79 11.88
N VAL A 493 0.62 13.77 11.98
CA VAL A 493 2.06 13.85 11.75
C VAL A 493 2.40 13.06 10.49
N LEU A 494 2.84 13.74 9.44
CA LEU A 494 3.26 13.14 8.18
C LEU A 494 4.78 13.16 8.15
N MET A 495 5.41 11.99 8.32
CA MET A 495 6.87 11.89 8.39
C MET A 495 7.46 11.05 7.26
N SER A 496 8.62 11.47 6.75
CA SER A 496 9.40 10.69 5.78
C SER A 496 10.85 11.18 5.71
N ALA A 497 11.73 10.40 5.09
CA ALA A 497 13.07 10.86 4.72
C ALA A 497 13.10 11.84 3.54
N THR A 498 12.06 11.84 2.71
CA THR A 498 12.06 12.57 1.42
C THR A 498 10.70 13.20 1.15
N LEU A 499 10.26 14.14 1.99
CA LEU A 499 8.91 14.73 1.94
C LEU A 499 8.86 16.05 1.18
N ARG A 500 9.94 16.84 1.18
CA ARG A 500 10.02 18.12 0.44
C ARG A 500 9.83 17.91 -1.07
N PRO A 501 9.35 18.95 -1.78
CA PRO A 501 8.86 20.25 -1.28
C PRO A 501 7.53 20.14 -0.50
N PHE A 502 7.38 20.88 0.61
CA PHE A 502 6.17 20.78 1.45
C PHE A 502 4.93 21.39 0.79
N GLU A 503 5.08 22.47 0.02
CA GLU A 503 3.98 23.09 -0.74
C GLU A 503 3.27 22.12 -1.68
N MET A 504 4.05 21.23 -2.31
CA MET A 504 3.51 20.14 -3.14
C MET A 504 2.61 19.24 -2.30
N ILE A 505 3.11 18.72 -1.17
CA ILE A 505 2.37 17.81 -0.28
C ILE A 505 1.09 18.46 0.25
N LYS A 506 1.17 19.73 0.68
CA LYS A 506 -0.02 20.47 1.14
C LYS A 506 -1.06 20.55 0.05
N SER A 507 -0.64 20.95 -1.15
CA SER A 507 -1.54 21.17 -2.26
C SER A 507 -2.13 19.88 -2.80
N THR A 508 -1.37 18.78 -2.95
CA THR A 508 -1.88 17.52 -3.53
C THR A 508 -2.74 16.72 -2.57
N LEU A 509 -2.44 16.76 -1.26
CA LEU A 509 -3.25 16.13 -0.22
C LEU A 509 -4.41 17.03 0.26
N GLY A 510 -4.48 18.28 -0.23
CA GLY A 510 -5.52 19.23 0.15
C GLY A 510 -5.45 19.68 1.62
N ILE A 511 -4.26 19.84 2.16
CA ILE A 511 -4.04 20.34 3.52
C ILE A 511 -4.35 21.83 3.55
N THR A 512 -5.44 22.20 4.21
CA THR A 512 -5.88 23.60 4.38
C THR A 512 -5.55 24.17 5.76
N ARG A 513 -5.31 23.31 6.75
CA ARG A 513 -4.99 23.67 8.14
C ARG A 513 -3.58 24.23 8.27
N GLU A 514 -3.33 24.91 9.38
CA GLU A 514 -1.98 25.35 9.73
C GLU A 514 -1.02 24.15 9.87
N VAL A 515 0.19 24.33 9.35
CA VAL A 515 1.22 23.30 9.29
C VAL A 515 2.47 23.73 10.06
N GLU A 516 3.04 22.81 10.84
CA GLU A 516 4.40 22.91 11.37
C GLU A 516 5.35 22.11 10.46
N GLU A 517 6.34 22.79 9.87
CA GLU A 517 7.33 22.18 8.98
C GLU A 517 8.64 21.92 9.72
N ILE A 518 9.05 20.66 9.76
CA ILE A 518 10.25 20.22 10.47
C ILE A 518 11.19 19.56 9.47
N THR A 519 12.42 20.06 9.40
CA THR A 519 13.46 19.48 8.52
C THR A 519 14.76 19.25 9.29
N TYR A 520 15.28 18.02 9.24
CA TYR A 520 16.60 17.70 9.75
C TYR A 520 17.37 16.82 8.77
N GLY A 521 18.57 17.29 8.41
CA GLY A 521 19.51 16.53 7.59
C GLY A 521 20.11 15.32 8.31
N THR A 522 21.00 14.61 7.63
CA THR A 522 21.77 13.52 8.24
C THR A 522 22.69 14.06 9.33
N THR A 523 22.68 13.41 10.50
CA THR A 523 23.54 13.74 11.64
C THR A 523 24.77 12.83 11.70
N PHE A 524 24.96 11.97 10.71
CA PHE A 524 26.12 11.06 10.68
C PHE A 524 27.41 11.85 10.43
N PRO A 525 28.59 11.30 10.76
CA PRO A 525 29.87 11.94 10.43
C PRO A 525 30.04 12.06 8.92
N GLN A 526 30.59 13.19 8.45
CA GLN A 526 30.82 13.39 7.01
C GLN A 526 31.98 12.51 6.54
N GLU A 527 32.98 12.26 7.40
CA GLU A 527 34.15 11.42 7.06
C GLU A 527 33.78 9.97 6.75
N LYS A 528 32.61 9.50 7.21
CA LYS A 528 32.11 8.14 6.99
C LYS A 528 31.26 8.00 5.73
N ARG A 529 31.09 9.06 4.94
CA ARG A 529 30.24 9.02 3.76
C ARG A 529 30.84 9.82 2.62
N LEU A 530 31.03 9.17 1.49
CA LEU A 530 31.50 9.81 0.26
C LEU A 530 30.36 9.86 -0.76
N THR A 531 30.13 11.01 -1.39
CA THR A 531 29.15 11.17 -2.47
C THR A 531 29.82 11.70 -3.72
N LEU A 532 29.96 10.84 -4.73
CA LEU A 532 30.56 11.17 -6.02
C LEU A 532 29.48 11.40 -7.06
N VAL A 533 29.63 12.47 -7.84
CA VAL A 533 28.81 12.74 -9.02
C VAL A 533 29.67 12.65 -10.27
N VAL A 534 29.47 11.59 -11.03
CA VAL A 534 30.35 11.22 -12.12
C VAL A 534 29.87 11.85 -13.43
N SER A 535 30.78 12.57 -14.08
CA SER A 535 30.58 13.33 -15.31
C SER A 535 30.46 12.45 -16.56
N VAL A 536 29.40 11.67 -16.67
CA VAL A 536 29.02 10.98 -17.92
C VAL A 536 27.98 11.79 -18.69
N PRO A 537 27.95 11.74 -20.04
CA PRO A 537 26.94 12.43 -20.82
C PRO A 537 25.52 12.14 -20.31
N PRO A 538 24.59 13.12 -20.31
CA PRO A 538 23.23 12.89 -19.86
C PRO A 538 22.62 11.70 -20.60
N LEU A 539 22.19 10.69 -19.83
CA LEU A 539 21.72 9.40 -20.34
C LEU A 539 20.29 9.48 -20.88
N PHE A 540 20.06 10.41 -21.81
CA PHE A 540 18.87 10.47 -22.63
C PHE A 540 18.89 9.34 -23.66
N ALA A 541 17.70 8.96 -24.16
CA ALA A 541 17.56 7.94 -25.20
C ALA A 541 18.47 8.16 -26.43
N LYS A 542 18.72 9.43 -26.80
CA LYS A 542 19.61 9.80 -27.91
C LYS A 542 21.11 9.55 -27.67
N ASN A 543 21.55 9.59 -26.42
CA ASN A 543 22.98 9.58 -26.08
C ASN A 543 23.41 8.27 -25.41
N ARG A 544 22.46 7.53 -24.80
CA ARG A 544 22.78 6.34 -23.99
C ARG A 544 23.37 5.16 -24.79
N ASP A 545 23.15 5.14 -26.10
CA ASP A 545 23.61 4.06 -26.99
C ASP A 545 24.91 4.41 -27.73
N SER A 546 25.48 5.60 -27.51
CA SER A 546 26.78 5.95 -28.10
C SER A 546 27.89 5.08 -27.49
N PRO A 547 28.81 4.50 -28.30
CA PRO A 547 29.91 3.68 -27.80
C PRO A 547 30.73 4.35 -26.70
N GLU A 548 31.00 5.64 -26.83
CA GLU A 548 31.83 6.41 -25.90
C GLU A 548 31.18 6.51 -24.51
N THR A 549 29.86 6.73 -24.47
CA THR A 549 29.08 6.77 -23.21
C THR A 549 29.02 5.40 -22.55
N LEU A 550 28.85 4.33 -23.34
CA LEU A 550 28.82 2.96 -22.82
C LEU A 550 30.17 2.57 -22.22
N GLU A 551 31.27 2.89 -22.89
CA GLU A 551 32.61 2.59 -22.40
C GLU A 551 32.92 3.39 -21.12
N SER A 552 32.60 4.69 -21.11
CA SER A 552 32.78 5.54 -19.92
C SER A 552 31.97 5.03 -18.72
N LEU A 553 30.74 4.54 -18.95
CA LEU A 553 29.92 3.93 -17.91
C LEU A 553 30.50 2.60 -17.43
N LYS A 554 30.95 1.74 -18.36
CA LYS A 554 31.58 0.45 -18.05
C LYS A 554 32.83 0.66 -17.19
N GLU A 555 33.72 1.55 -17.61
CA GLU A 555 34.96 1.92 -16.90
C GLU A 555 34.67 2.38 -15.46
N ALA A 556 33.74 3.33 -15.29
CA ALA A 556 33.39 3.84 -13.97
C ALA A 556 32.76 2.78 -13.06
N LEU A 557 31.88 1.92 -13.60
CA LEU A 557 31.21 0.86 -12.85
C LEU A 557 32.19 -0.23 -12.41
N LEU A 558 33.09 -0.66 -13.29
CA LEU A 558 34.12 -1.65 -12.96
C LEU A 558 35.09 -1.10 -11.92
N SER A 559 35.58 0.14 -12.12
CA SER A 559 36.52 0.78 -11.20
C SER A 559 35.92 0.97 -9.81
N ALA A 560 34.68 1.45 -9.72
CA ALA A 560 33.96 1.58 -8.44
C ALA A 560 33.74 0.23 -7.75
N THR A 561 33.39 -0.80 -8.51
CA THR A 561 33.13 -2.14 -7.96
C THR A 561 34.41 -2.81 -7.45
N ALA A 562 35.50 -2.65 -8.19
CA ALA A 562 36.82 -3.14 -7.80
C ALA A 562 37.30 -2.48 -6.51
N ALA A 563 37.22 -1.15 -6.43
CA ALA A 563 37.68 -0.36 -5.28
C ALA A 563 36.81 -0.48 -4.01
N SER A 564 35.54 -0.87 -4.14
CA SER A 564 34.65 -1.05 -2.98
C SER A 564 35.15 -2.14 -2.02
N LEU A 565 35.12 -1.92 -0.69
CA LEU A 565 35.51 -2.97 0.29
C LEU A 565 34.47 -4.06 0.53
N GLY A 566 33.26 -3.93 -0.03
CA GLY A 566 32.21 -4.92 0.16
C GLY A 566 31.14 -4.82 -0.91
N ASN A 567 29.99 -5.41 -0.61
CA ASN A 567 28.82 -5.49 -1.46
C ASN A 567 28.45 -4.15 -2.14
N VAL A 568 28.18 -4.22 -3.45
CA VAL A 568 27.83 -3.07 -4.31
C VAL A 568 26.41 -3.24 -4.83
N ILE A 569 25.63 -2.16 -4.81
CA ILE A 569 24.26 -2.13 -5.32
C ILE A 569 24.22 -1.12 -6.47
N ILE A 570 23.76 -1.56 -7.64
CA ILE A 570 23.68 -0.72 -8.83
C ILE A 570 22.22 -0.59 -9.25
N TYR A 571 21.71 0.64 -9.20
CA TYR A 571 20.37 1.02 -9.63
C TYR A 571 20.41 1.59 -11.04
N PHE A 572 19.68 0.98 -11.96
CA PHE A 572 19.47 1.49 -13.31
C PHE A 572 18.11 2.19 -13.47
N GLN A 573 17.96 2.94 -14.56
CA GLN A 573 16.71 3.63 -14.90
C GLN A 573 15.55 2.65 -15.17
N SER A 574 15.86 1.48 -15.74
CA SER A 574 14.85 0.49 -16.13
C SER A 574 15.38 -0.94 -16.01
N SER A 575 14.47 -1.91 -15.95
CA SER A 575 14.82 -3.33 -15.99
C SER A 575 15.60 -3.71 -17.25
N ALA A 576 15.27 -3.13 -18.41
CA ALA A 576 15.98 -3.40 -19.67
C ALA A 576 17.46 -2.98 -19.59
N GLU A 577 17.74 -1.81 -19.01
CA GLU A 577 19.11 -1.35 -18.77
C GLU A 577 19.83 -2.22 -17.73
N ALA A 578 19.16 -2.60 -16.64
CA ALA A 578 19.72 -3.51 -15.64
C ALA A 578 20.17 -4.85 -16.27
N HIS A 579 19.34 -5.45 -17.14
CA HIS A 579 19.68 -6.68 -17.86
C HIS A 579 20.84 -6.49 -18.84
N ARG A 580 20.86 -5.35 -19.57
CA ARG A 580 21.94 -5.01 -20.50
C ARG A 580 23.29 -4.95 -19.79
N TYR A 581 23.35 -4.21 -18.68
CA TYR A 581 24.60 -4.01 -17.95
C TYR A 581 25.03 -5.21 -17.14
N LYS A 582 24.11 -6.10 -16.72
CA LYS A 582 24.52 -7.41 -16.20
C LYS A 582 25.41 -8.14 -17.20
N LYS A 583 24.97 -8.27 -18.46
CA LYS A 583 25.71 -8.98 -19.51
C LYS A 583 27.08 -8.35 -19.80
N LEU A 584 27.21 -7.03 -19.61
CA LEU A 584 28.45 -6.30 -19.84
C LEU A 584 29.43 -6.40 -18.66
N LEU A 585 28.93 -6.47 -17.43
CA LEU A 585 29.74 -6.43 -16.21
C LEU A 585 30.11 -7.83 -15.70
N GLU A 586 29.19 -8.80 -15.81
CA GLU A 586 29.38 -10.17 -15.27
C GLU A 586 30.64 -10.88 -15.80
N PRO A 587 31.02 -10.78 -17.10
CA PRO A 587 32.25 -11.41 -17.59
C PRO A 587 33.55 -10.79 -17.07
N GLU A 588 33.51 -9.51 -16.68
CA GLU A 588 34.68 -8.73 -16.25
C GLU A 588 34.88 -8.76 -14.73
N LEU A 589 33.85 -9.18 -13.98
CA LEU A 589 33.85 -9.19 -12.53
C LEU A 589 34.13 -10.59 -11.98
N SER A 590 35.14 -10.70 -11.10
CA SER A 590 35.44 -11.95 -10.39
C SER A 590 34.54 -12.21 -9.18
N VAL A 591 33.42 -11.49 -9.04
CA VAL A 591 32.49 -11.56 -7.91
C VAL A 591 31.08 -11.94 -8.37
N PRO A 592 30.24 -12.56 -7.52
CA PRO A 592 28.87 -12.91 -7.89
C PRO A 592 28.05 -11.67 -8.28
N VAL A 593 27.38 -11.74 -9.44
CA VAL A 593 26.48 -10.68 -9.94
C VAL A 593 25.04 -11.17 -9.91
N PHE A 594 24.22 -10.52 -9.10
CA PHE A 594 22.80 -10.80 -8.96
C PHE A 594 21.95 -9.78 -9.71
N LEU A 595 20.76 -10.18 -10.15
CA LEU A 595 19.82 -9.33 -10.87
C LEU A 595 18.41 -9.41 -10.28
N ASP A 596 17.79 -8.25 -10.07
CA ASP A 596 16.37 -8.12 -9.76
C ASP A 596 15.53 -8.17 -11.05
N GLU A 597 14.80 -9.27 -11.24
CA GLU A 597 13.99 -9.52 -12.43
C GLU A 597 12.52 -9.13 -12.21
N VAL A 598 11.90 -8.58 -13.26
CA VAL A 598 10.50 -8.14 -13.21
C VAL A 598 9.58 -9.35 -13.05
N GLY A 599 8.77 -9.36 -12.00
CA GLY A 599 7.80 -10.43 -11.74
C GLY A 599 8.38 -11.67 -11.05
N VAL A 600 9.67 -11.63 -10.67
CA VAL A 600 10.33 -12.69 -9.90
C VAL A 600 10.56 -12.22 -8.46
N SER A 601 10.35 -13.10 -7.48
CA SER A 601 10.61 -12.77 -6.08
C SER A 601 12.11 -12.56 -5.84
N ALA A 602 12.49 -11.37 -5.38
CA ALA A 602 13.88 -11.05 -5.09
C ALA A 602 14.38 -11.55 -3.71
N GLN A 603 13.56 -12.30 -2.95
CA GLN A 603 13.88 -12.70 -1.58
C GLN A 603 15.14 -13.57 -1.49
N GLU A 604 15.25 -14.60 -2.31
CA GLU A 604 16.40 -15.53 -2.29
C GLU A 604 17.71 -14.85 -2.67
N ILE A 605 17.67 -14.05 -3.74
CA ILE A 605 18.81 -13.27 -4.22
C ILE A 605 19.27 -12.31 -3.13
N ARG A 606 18.34 -11.61 -2.49
CA ARG A 606 18.64 -10.69 -1.40
C ARG A 606 19.31 -11.40 -0.22
N GLN A 607 18.80 -12.56 0.21
CA GLN A 607 19.39 -13.32 1.31
C GLN A 607 20.81 -13.79 0.99
N LYS A 608 21.05 -14.30 -0.23
CA LYS A 608 22.40 -14.69 -0.69
C LYS A 608 23.35 -13.49 -0.70
N PHE A 609 22.90 -12.35 -1.24
CA PHE A 609 23.67 -11.11 -1.26
C PHE A 609 24.05 -10.64 0.15
N PHE A 610 23.09 -10.62 1.08
CA PHE A 610 23.34 -10.24 2.49
C PHE A 610 24.33 -11.16 3.17
N LYS A 611 24.15 -12.48 3.02
CA LYS A 611 25.05 -13.47 3.61
C LYS A 611 26.50 -13.28 3.16
N ILE A 612 26.73 -12.97 1.88
CA ILE A 612 28.07 -12.69 1.36
C ILE A 612 28.68 -11.45 2.03
N GLY A 613 27.93 -10.35 2.13
CA GLY A 613 28.41 -9.11 2.74
C GLY A 613 28.68 -9.25 4.25
N GLU A 614 27.80 -9.94 4.97
CA GLU A 614 27.96 -10.23 6.40
C GLU A 614 29.21 -11.09 6.69
N GLN A 615 29.59 -11.95 5.74
CA GLN A 615 30.82 -12.76 5.81
C GLN A 615 32.09 -12.00 5.39
N GLY A 616 31.98 -10.69 5.11
CA GLY A 616 33.10 -9.86 4.63
C GLY A 616 33.44 -10.10 3.15
N GLY A 617 32.57 -10.80 2.42
CA GLY A 617 32.71 -10.99 0.98
C GLY A 617 32.21 -9.81 0.16
N LYS A 618 32.35 -9.93 -1.17
CA LYS A 618 31.92 -8.92 -2.14
C LYS A 618 31.01 -9.58 -3.17
N ALA A 619 29.87 -8.98 -3.42
CA ALA A 619 28.96 -9.29 -4.53
C ALA A 619 28.37 -8.00 -5.11
N VAL A 620 27.82 -8.10 -6.31
CA VAL A 620 27.10 -7.02 -6.97
C VAL A 620 25.63 -7.38 -7.08
N LEU A 621 24.76 -6.45 -6.69
CA LEU A 621 23.32 -6.53 -6.90
C LEU A 621 22.89 -5.47 -7.91
N ILE A 622 22.45 -5.91 -9.08
CA ILE A 622 21.89 -5.04 -10.12
C ILE A 622 20.37 -5.02 -9.99
N THR A 623 19.81 -3.82 -9.92
CA THR A 623 18.36 -3.58 -9.85
C THR A 623 18.03 -2.27 -10.57
N TYR A 624 16.79 -1.81 -10.49
CA TYR A 624 16.32 -0.56 -11.07
C TYR A 624 15.56 0.25 -10.02
N LEU A 625 15.53 1.58 -10.19
CA LEU A 625 15.00 2.51 -9.16
C LEU A 625 13.53 2.24 -8.79
N TRP A 626 12.74 1.71 -9.72
CA TRP A 626 11.32 1.39 -9.54
C TRP A 626 11.07 -0.10 -9.21
N GLY A 627 12.10 -0.86 -8.87
CA GLY A 627 12.03 -2.30 -8.56
C GLY A 627 11.71 -2.59 -7.09
N THR A 628 11.47 -3.86 -6.78
CA THR A 628 11.06 -4.27 -5.41
C THR A 628 12.16 -4.12 -4.37
N LEU A 629 13.42 -4.15 -4.80
CA LEU A 629 14.58 -3.99 -3.92
C LEU A 629 14.93 -2.53 -3.61
N SER A 630 14.24 -1.57 -4.24
CA SER A 630 14.40 -0.13 -3.96
C SER A 630 13.51 0.39 -2.84
N GLU A 631 12.57 -0.42 -2.32
CA GLU A 631 11.66 -0.10 -1.21
C GLU A 631 11.79 -1.09 -0.05
N GLY A 632 11.68 -0.63 1.21
CA GLY A 632 11.61 -1.50 2.40
C GLY A 632 12.86 -2.30 2.80
N VAL A 633 13.85 -2.48 1.92
CA VAL A 633 15.05 -3.29 2.22
C VAL A 633 16.07 -2.54 3.10
N ASP A 634 16.82 -3.26 3.93
CA ASP A 634 17.85 -2.70 4.81
C ASP A 634 19.24 -3.31 4.55
N PHE A 635 20.19 -2.45 4.16
CA PHE A 635 21.54 -2.83 3.72
C PHE A 635 22.64 -2.48 4.75
N ARG A 636 22.26 -2.24 6.01
CA ARG A 636 23.17 -2.01 7.15
C ARG A 636 24.10 -3.21 7.42
N ASP A 637 25.08 -2.99 8.30
CA ASP A 637 25.91 -4.03 8.92
C ASP A 637 26.71 -4.87 7.91
N SER A 638 27.44 -4.19 7.02
CA SER A 638 28.25 -4.79 5.95
C SER A 638 27.46 -5.46 4.82
N ARG A 639 26.12 -5.43 4.83
CA ARG A 639 25.29 -5.95 3.73
C ARG A 639 25.41 -5.13 2.45
N GLY A 640 25.77 -3.86 2.53
CA GLY A 640 26.10 -2.98 1.40
C GLY A 640 27.11 -1.91 1.79
N ARG A 641 28.06 -1.60 0.89
CA ARG A 641 29.11 -0.58 1.11
C ARG A 641 29.15 0.50 0.05
N THR A 642 28.72 0.18 -1.17
CA THR A 642 28.69 1.13 -2.28
C THR A 642 27.35 1.08 -3.01
N VAL A 643 26.72 2.24 -3.24
CA VAL A 643 25.49 2.38 -4.00
C VAL A 643 25.79 3.23 -5.21
N ILE A 644 25.37 2.74 -6.36
CA ILE A 644 25.58 3.40 -7.63
C ILE A 644 24.22 3.61 -8.28
N VAL A 645 23.90 4.85 -8.64
CA VAL A 645 22.69 5.19 -9.40
C VAL A 645 23.10 5.61 -10.79
N VAL A 646 22.75 4.81 -11.79
CA VAL A 646 23.09 5.03 -13.20
C VAL A 646 21.96 5.79 -13.88
N GLY A 647 22.22 7.06 -14.19
CA GLY A 647 21.26 7.95 -14.80
C GLY A 647 20.19 8.52 -13.86
N VAL A 648 19.32 9.35 -14.43
CA VAL A 648 18.09 9.81 -13.76
C VAL A 648 16.96 8.85 -14.16
N GLY A 649 16.56 7.98 -13.25
CA GLY A 649 15.55 6.96 -13.50
C GLY A 649 14.13 7.51 -13.46
N TYR A 650 13.77 8.30 -14.47
CA TYR A 650 12.40 8.75 -14.64
C TYR A 650 11.43 7.56 -14.77
N PRO A 651 10.20 7.66 -14.24
CA PRO A 651 9.18 6.66 -14.44
C PRO A 651 8.84 6.53 -15.93
N ALA A 652 8.26 5.40 -16.33
CA ALA A 652 7.73 5.26 -17.67
C ALA A 652 6.65 6.33 -17.92
N LEU A 653 6.87 7.17 -18.94
CA LEU A 653 5.94 8.24 -19.34
C LEU A 653 4.73 7.66 -20.07
N ASN A 654 3.92 6.91 -19.35
CA ASN A 654 2.64 6.38 -19.80
C ASN A 654 1.53 7.43 -19.62
N ASP A 655 0.34 7.12 -20.14
CA ASP A 655 -0.80 8.03 -20.10
C ASP A 655 -1.23 8.39 -18.68
N ARG A 656 -1.05 7.47 -17.71
CA ARG A 656 -1.35 7.74 -16.30
C ARG A 656 -0.47 8.85 -15.75
N ILE A 657 0.84 8.78 -15.96
CA ILE A 657 1.78 9.81 -15.50
C ILE A 657 1.51 11.14 -16.20
N LYS A 658 1.27 11.12 -17.52
CA LYS A 658 0.89 12.33 -18.28
C LYS A 658 -0.42 12.95 -17.78
N ALA A 659 -1.39 12.14 -17.39
CA ALA A 659 -2.65 12.63 -16.84
C ALA A 659 -2.48 13.23 -15.44
N VAL A 660 -1.56 12.69 -14.62
CA VAL A 660 -1.17 13.30 -13.33
C VAL A 660 -0.43 14.62 -13.56
N GLU A 661 0.50 14.66 -14.52
CA GLU A 661 1.20 15.87 -14.95
C GLU A 661 0.21 16.95 -15.39
N SER A 662 -0.70 16.64 -16.31
CA SER A 662 -1.77 17.55 -16.75
C SER A 662 -2.64 18.04 -15.60
N ALA A 663 -3.02 17.16 -14.67
CA ALA A 663 -3.81 17.55 -13.51
C ALA A 663 -3.03 18.48 -12.57
N TYR A 664 -1.73 18.24 -12.40
CA TYR A 664 -0.86 19.08 -11.57
C TYR A 664 -0.62 20.44 -12.22
N ASP A 665 -0.42 20.51 -13.54
CA ASP A 665 -0.33 21.80 -14.27
C ASP A 665 -1.57 22.66 -14.05
N ALA A 666 -2.76 22.04 -14.03
CA ALA A 666 -4.02 22.74 -13.78
C ALA A 666 -4.14 23.29 -12.34
N VAL A 667 -3.43 22.71 -11.37
CA VAL A 667 -3.47 23.11 -9.94
C VAL A 667 -2.36 24.10 -9.59
N PHE A 668 -1.14 23.88 -10.09
CA PHE A 668 0.04 24.62 -9.67
C PHE A 668 0.43 25.73 -10.66
N GLY A 669 0.04 25.60 -11.93
CA GLY A 669 0.48 26.47 -13.01
C GLY A 669 1.18 25.67 -14.12
N CYS A 670 1.14 26.21 -15.33
CA CYS A 670 1.71 25.56 -16.52
C CYS A 670 3.23 25.38 -16.39
N GLY A 671 3.70 24.13 -16.41
CA GLY A 671 5.12 23.75 -16.34
C GLY A 671 5.52 23.09 -15.02
N ASP A 672 4.75 23.29 -13.96
CA ASP A 672 5.01 22.73 -12.64
C ASP A 672 4.51 21.27 -12.52
N GLY A 673 3.64 20.82 -13.43
CA GLY A 673 3.14 19.46 -13.49
C GLY A 673 4.26 18.44 -13.69
N TRP A 674 5.18 18.69 -14.62
CA TRP A 674 6.35 17.82 -14.84
C TRP A 674 7.25 17.75 -13.62
N GLU A 675 7.48 18.89 -12.96
CA GLU A 675 8.27 18.96 -11.74
C GLU A 675 7.69 18.07 -10.64
N PHE A 676 6.41 18.25 -10.31
CA PHE A 676 5.78 17.56 -9.19
C PHE A 676 5.37 16.12 -9.51
N ALA A 677 4.95 15.80 -10.73
CA ALA A 677 4.51 14.45 -11.10
C ALA A 677 5.69 13.53 -11.46
N VAL A 678 6.81 14.09 -11.94
CA VAL A 678 7.90 13.30 -12.52
C VAL A 678 9.24 13.58 -11.82
N GLN A 679 9.69 14.84 -11.75
CA GLN A 679 11.03 15.15 -11.22
C GLN A 679 11.15 14.88 -9.72
N VAL A 680 10.27 15.46 -8.90
CA VAL A 680 10.30 15.30 -7.44
C VAL A 680 10.21 13.82 -7.03
N PRO A 681 9.27 12.99 -7.53
CA PRO A 681 9.24 11.55 -7.24
C PRO A 681 10.52 10.82 -7.64
N THR A 682 11.11 11.18 -8.78
CA THR A 682 12.36 10.58 -9.27
C THR A 682 13.52 10.89 -8.31
N ILE A 683 13.66 12.13 -7.88
CA ILE A 683 14.72 12.53 -6.94
C ILE A 683 14.49 11.95 -5.55
N ARG A 684 13.23 11.84 -5.10
CA ARG A 684 12.90 11.08 -3.88
C ARG A 684 13.40 9.63 -3.97
N LYS A 685 13.20 8.94 -5.11
CA LYS A 685 13.72 7.57 -5.32
C LYS A 685 15.24 7.49 -5.29
N VAL A 686 15.93 8.45 -5.90
CA VAL A 686 17.40 8.52 -5.87
C VAL A 686 17.89 8.72 -4.43
N ARG A 687 17.29 9.66 -3.68
CA ARG A 687 17.62 9.90 -2.26
C ARG A 687 17.35 8.67 -1.39
N GLN A 688 16.26 7.95 -1.63
CA GLN A 688 15.96 6.67 -0.96
C GLN A 688 16.99 5.59 -1.26
N ALA A 689 17.45 5.49 -2.51
CA ALA A 689 18.52 4.57 -2.89
C ALA A 689 19.84 4.91 -2.19
N MET A 690 20.21 6.21 -2.14
CA MET A 690 21.40 6.70 -1.44
C MET A 690 21.34 6.45 0.07
N GLY A 691 20.17 6.67 0.69
CA GLY A 691 19.94 6.50 2.11
C GLY A 691 19.87 5.04 2.59
N ARG A 692 20.12 4.06 1.70
CA ARG A 692 20.12 2.62 2.04
C ARG A 692 21.43 2.13 2.64
N ILE A 693 22.54 2.79 2.33
CA ILE A 693 23.88 2.32 2.74
C ILE A 693 24.33 2.91 4.07
N VAL A 694 24.13 4.21 4.29
CA VAL A 694 24.57 4.85 5.53
C VAL A 694 23.34 5.13 6.38
N ARG A 695 23.09 4.28 7.38
CA ARG A 695 21.87 4.33 8.22
C ARG A 695 22.12 4.32 9.72
N SER A 696 23.37 4.28 10.17
CA SER A 696 23.73 4.44 11.57
C SER A 696 25.00 5.29 11.73
N PRO A 697 25.25 5.89 12.90
CA PRO A 697 26.50 6.64 13.15
C PRO A 697 27.76 5.78 13.05
N GLY A 698 27.64 4.46 13.20
CA GLY A 698 28.72 3.50 13.05
C GLY A 698 28.99 3.10 11.60
N ASP A 699 28.02 3.30 10.71
CA ASP A 699 28.09 2.82 9.32
C ASP A 699 28.91 3.75 8.44
N PHE A 700 29.40 3.21 7.33
CA PHE A 700 30.14 3.96 6.32
C PHE A 700 29.94 3.36 4.93
N GLY A 701 30.02 4.23 3.92
CA GLY A 701 29.90 3.78 2.54
C GLY A 701 29.97 4.90 1.52
N VAL A 702 30.00 4.49 0.26
CA VAL A 702 30.13 5.38 -0.91
C VAL A 702 28.82 5.43 -1.68
N ARG A 703 28.43 6.62 -2.11
CA ARG A 703 27.26 6.92 -2.94
C ARG A 703 27.75 7.50 -4.25
N ILE A 704 27.39 6.90 -5.38
CA ILE A 704 27.85 7.33 -6.71
C ILE A 704 26.63 7.62 -7.58
N LEU A 705 26.56 8.83 -8.13
CA LEU A 705 25.55 9.26 -9.08
C LEU A 705 26.21 9.40 -10.47
N LEU A 706 25.89 8.50 -11.40
CA LEU A 706 26.44 8.47 -12.76
C LEU A 706 25.49 9.16 -13.74
N ASP A 707 25.51 10.50 -13.76
CA ASP A 707 24.87 11.33 -14.79
C ASP A 707 25.30 12.80 -14.62
N ALA A 708 25.69 13.48 -15.69
CA ALA A 708 26.00 14.92 -15.64
C ALA A 708 24.84 15.79 -15.13
N ARG A 709 23.59 15.32 -15.19
CA ARG A 709 22.42 16.05 -14.67
C ARG A 709 22.44 16.25 -13.15
N TYR A 710 23.17 15.42 -12.43
CA TYR A 710 23.37 15.57 -10.98
C TYR A 710 24.48 16.57 -10.63
N GLN A 711 25.25 17.08 -11.59
CA GLN A 711 26.42 17.91 -11.29
C GLN A 711 26.06 19.37 -11.00
N GLY A 712 26.64 19.90 -9.92
CA GLY A 712 26.48 21.32 -9.56
C GLY A 712 27.16 22.24 -10.57
N SER A 713 28.32 21.84 -11.10
CA SER A 713 29.05 22.60 -12.13
C SER A 713 28.29 22.73 -13.46
N GLN A 714 27.34 21.84 -13.74
CA GLN A 714 26.61 21.79 -15.02
C GLN A 714 25.24 22.47 -14.99
N ILE A 715 24.81 23.06 -13.85
CA ILE A 715 23.47 23.67 -13.69
C ILE A 715 23.16 24.67 -14.82
N ARG A 716 24.08 25.61 -15.08
CA ARG A 716 23.88 26.65 -16.12
C ARG A 716 23.80 26.06 -17.52
N LYS A 717 24.58 25.01 -17.81
CA LYS A 717 24.65 24.38 -19.13
C LYS A 717 23.42 23.52 -19.41
N LEU A 718 22.93 22.81 -18.39
CA LEU A 718 21.79 21.90 -18.52
C LEU A 718 20.44 22.59 -18.30
N GLY A 719 20.42 23.75 -17.65
CA GLY A 719 19.19 24.51 -17.38
C GLY A 719 18.13 23.62 -16.72
N LYS A 720 16.93 23.59 -17.32
CA LYS A 720 15.79 22.77 -16.88
C LYS A 720 16.02 21.25 -16.84
N PHE A 721 17.11 20.77 -17.42
CA PHE A 721 17.47 19.34 -17.40
C PHE A 721 18.40 18.97 -16.23
N SER A 722 18.93 19.96 -15.51
CA SER A 722 19.68 19.71 -14.28
C SER A 722 18.71 19.26 -13.19
N VAL A 723 19.09 18.22 -12.45
CA VAL A 723 18.33 17.76 -11.29
C VAL A 723 18.97 18.14 -9.96
N PHE A 724 20.13 18.80 -9.99
CA PHE A 724 20.89 19.20 -8.80
C PHE A 724 20.06 20.07 -7.85
N GLY A 725 19.27 20.99 -8.40
CA GLY A 725 18.43 21.92 -7.61
C GLY A 725 17.31 21.26 -6.80
N TYR A 726 16.97 20.00 -7.08
CA TYR A 726 15.93 19.25 -6.36
C TYR A 726 16.46 18.51 -5.13
N PHE A 727 17.79 18.44 -4.96
CA PHE A 727 18.38 17.92 -3.74
C PHE A 727 18.40 19.00 -2.68
N PRO A 728 18.12 18.65 -1.41
CA PRO A 728 18.29 19.58 -0.32
C PRO A 728 19.68 20.20 -0.28
N PRO A 729 19.82 21.50 0.11
CA PRO A 729 21.11 22.16 0.23
C PRO A 729 22.09 21.44 1.15
N GLU A 730 21.59 20.74 2.16
CA GLU A 730 22.41 19.96 3.09
C GLU A 730 23.06 18.74 2.40
N GLU A 731 22.35 18.09 1.47
CA GLU A 731 22.82 16.90 0.76
C GLU A 731 23.69 17.28 -0.45
N SER A 732 23.28 18.29 -1.22
CA SER A 732 23.97 18.70 -2.44
C SER A 732 25.35 19.31 -2.18
N LYS A 733 25.59 19.86 -0.98
CA LYS A 733 26.93 20.29 -0.52
C LYS A 733 27.93 19.15 -0.39
N GLU A 734 27.47 17.90 -0.26
CA GLU A 734 28.34 16.72 -0.16
C GLU A 734 28.79 16.20 -1.53
N PHE A 735 28.23 16.74 -2.62
CA PHE A 735 28.44 16.19 -3.96
C PHE A 735 29.80 16.63 -4.49
N LEU A 736 30.63 15.64 -4.82
CA LEU A 736 31.92 15.86 -5.47
C LEU A 736 31.80 15.52 -6.95
N ASP A 737 31.88 16.54 -7.81
CA ASP A 737 31.90 16.36 -9.27
C ASP A 737 33.23 15.71 -9.69
N VAL A 738 33.17 14.54 -10.33
CA VAL A 738 34.35 13.73 -10.69
C VAL A 738 34.29 13.21 -12.13
N ALA A 739 35.45 12.97 -12.75
CA ALA A 739 35.52 12.28 -14.04
C ALA A 739 35.42 10.75 -13.86
N PRO A 740 34.91 10.00 -14.86
CA PRO A 740 34.79 8.53 -14.79
C PRO A 740 36.06 7.79 -14.35
N ARG A 741 37.22 8.19 -14.90
CA ARG A 741 38.55 7.62 -14.59
C ARG A 741 39.01 7.80 -13.13
N ASP A 742 38.52 8.83 -12.44
CA ASP A 742 38.97 9.18 -11.08
C ASP A 742 38.12 8.49 -10.00
N VAL A 743 37.06 7.77 -10.40
CA VAL A 743 36.13 7.12 -9.46
C VAL A 743 36.83 6.04 -8.63
N GLY A 744 37.66 5.20 -9.27
CA GLY A 744 38.33 4.09 -8.60
C GLY A 744 39.23 4.54 -7.46
N SER A 745 40.12 5.51 -7.75
CA SER A 745 41.08 6.03 -6.77
C SER A 745 40.40 6.69 -5.57
N LEU A 746 39.37 7.52 -5.80
CA LEU A 746 38.64 8.19 -4.71
C LEU A 746 37.88 7.21 -3.82
N VAL A 747 37.30 6.15 -4.40
CA VAL A 747 36.63 5.08 -3.64
C VAL A 747 37.64 4.32 -2.80
N GLU A 748 38.80 3.98 -3.37
CA GLU A 748 39.88 3.27 -2.68
C GLU A 748 40.45 4.10 -1.52
N ASP A 749 40.76 5.37 -1.77
CA ASP A 749 41.26 6.32 -0.77
C ASP A 749 40.29 6.47 0.42
N PHE A 750 38.99 6.59 0.13
CA PHE A 750 37.97 6.70 1.17
C PHE A 750 37.96 5.47 2.09
N PHE A 751 37.98 4.27 1.50
CA PHE A 751 37.96 3.04 2.27
C PHE A 751 39.28 2.77 3.00
N ALA A 752 40.42 3.13 2.42
CA ALA A 752 41.73 3.03 3.04
C ALA A 752 41.86 3.93 4.29
N ASN A 753 41.27 5.13 4.25
CA ASN A 753 41.30 6.06 5.37
C ASN A 753 40.40 5.63 6.55
N LEU A 754 39.40 4.79 6.32
CA LEU A 754 38.46 4.32 7.36
C LEU A 754 38.92 3.05 8.08
N VAL A 755 39.79 2.25 7.47
CA VAL A 755 40.36 1.05 8.08
C VAL A 755 41.76 1.39 8.59
N PRO A 756 41.99 1.54 9.91
CA PRO A 756 43.34 1.74 10.42
C PRO A 756 44.17 0.51 10.04
N CYS A 757 45.17 0.72 9.20
CA CYS A 757 46.16 -0.31 8.89
C CYS A 757 46.72 -0.80 10.24
N LYS A 758 46.52 -2.08 10.58
CA LYS A 758 47.16 -2.72 11.74
C LYS A 758 48.67 -2.71 11.48
N SER A 759 49.35 -1.63 11.81
CA SER A 759 50.80 -1.59 11.88
C SER A 759 51.21 -2.46 13.06
N GLU A 760 51.79 -3.61 12.79
CA GLU A 760 52.48 -4.42 13.79
C GLU A 760 53.54 -3.55 14.49
N LYS A 761 53.25 -3.12 15.70
CA LYS A 761 54.30 -2.78 16.66
C LYS A 761 54.95 -4.08 17.08
N LYS A 762 56.15 -4.37 16.59
CA LYS A 762 57.12 -5.16 17.34
C LYS A 762 58.38 -4.36 17.63
N GLU A 763 58.57 -4.24 18.93
CA GLU A 763 59.55 -3.53 19.74
C GLU A 763 61.01 -3.67 19.31
N LYS A 764 61.76 -2.58 19.55
CA LYS A 764 63.20 -2.58 19.72
C LYS A 764 63.56 -3.31 21.03
N GLY A 765 64.46 -4.29 20.97
CA GLY A 765 64.98 -4.96 22.16
C GLY A 765 65.99 -6.10 21.93
N THR A 766 67.22 -5.74 21.51
CA THR A 766 68.53 -6.33 21.89
C THR A 766 68.74 -7.85 22.00
N LYS A 767 69.59 -8.44 21.12
CA LYS A 767 70.93 -9.02 21.45
C LYS A 767 71.62 -9.69 20.25
N ARG A 768 72.93 -9.46 20.13
CA ARG A 768 73.90 -10.09 19.21
C ARG A 768 74.09 -11.58 19.51
N ASN A 769 74.20 -12.43 18.47
CA ASN A 769 75.34 -13.34 18.26
C ASN A 769 75.22 -14.19 16.97
N GLY A 770 76.25 -14.12 16.11
CA GLY A 770 77.04 -15.25 15.59
C GLY A 770 76.46 -16.33 14.64
N LYS A 771 76.86 -16.21 13.36
CA LYS A 771 77.30 -17.25 12.38
C LYS A 771 76.47 -18.51 12.07
N GLY A 772 76.33 -18.78 10.77
CA GLY A 772 76.19 -20.13 10.17
C GLY A 772 75.10 -20.20 9.11
N GLY A 773 75.46 -20.38 7.83
CA GLY A 773 74.52 -20.38 6.70
C GLY A 773 73.96 -21.75 6.32
N GLN A 774 72.88 -21.74 5.51
CA GLN A 774 72.66 -22.58 4.31
C GLN A 774 71.34 -22.18 3.60
N GLU A 775 71.32 -22.43 2.29
CA GLU A 775 70.39 -22.04 1.20
C GLU A 775 68.93 -22.53 1.42
N SER A 776 67.84 -21.90 0.95
CA SER A 776 67.35 -21.54 -0.41
C SER A 776 65.85 -21.11 -0.29
N PRO A 777 65.06 -20.83 -1.35
CA PRO A 777 65.21 -19.86 -2.45
C PRO A 777 64.08 -18.80 -2.51
N VAL A 778 64.44 -17.63 -3.06
CA VAL A 778 63.69 -16.72 -3.97
C VAL A 778 62.14 -16.79 -3.99
N SER A 779 61.48 -15.72 -3.53
CA SER A 779 60.20 -15.26 -4.10
C SER A 779 60.33 -13.81 -4.55
N GLY A 780 60.08 -13.59 -5.85
CA GLY A 780 60.24 -12.31 -6.52
C GLY A 780 59.13 -11.33 -6.14
N ARG A 781 59.55 -10.09 -5.84
CA ARG A 781 58.70 -8.91 -5.99
C ARG A 781 58.35 -8.77 -7.46
N VAL A 782 57.05 -8.78 -7.79
CA VAL A 782 56.55 -8.33 -9.08
C VAL A 782 56.14 -6.87 -8.92
N GLU A 783 56.92 -5.98 -9.53
CA GLU A 783 56.54 -4.59 -9.79
C GLU A 783 55.42 -4.59 -10.84
N PHE A 784 54.30 -3.93 -10.54
CA PHE A 784 53.22 -3.74 -11.50
C PHE A 784 53.54 -2.56 -12.41
N GLY A 785 53.98 -2.88 -13.63
CA GLY A 785 54.14 -1.94 -14.74
C GLY A 785 52.81 -1.48 -15.32
N SER A 786 52.82 -0.25 -15.84
CA SER A 786 51.69 0.51 -16.39
C SER A 786 50.97 -0.18 -17.55
N LEU A 787 49.64 -0.03 -17.56
CA LEU A 787 48.67 -0.55 -18.52
C LEU A 787 48.75 0.06 -19.95
N ALA A 788 49.88 0.62 -20.36
CA ALA A 788 50.06 1.34 -21.63
C ALA A 788 50.67 0.50 -22.76
N GLU A 789 51.02 -0.77 -22.53
CA GLU A 789 51.64 -1.66 -23.55
C GLU A 789 50.74 -2.86 -23.95
N LYS A 790 49.42 -2.79 -23.71
CA LYS A 790 48.46 -3.77 -24.23
C LYS A 790 47.26 -3.15 -24.96
N LEU A 791 47.50 -1.96 -25.53
CA LEU A 791 46.87 -1.47 -26.77
C LEU A 791 47.97 -1.43 -27.83
#